data_AF-A0A1G7GL17-F1
#
_entry.id   AF-A0A1G7GL17-F1
#
_cell.length_a   1.000
_cell.length_b   1.000
_cell.length_c   1.000
_cell.angle_alpha   90.00
_cell.angle_beta   90.00
_cell.angle_gamma   90.00
#
_symmetry.space_group_name_H-M   'P 1'
#
loop_
_entity.id
_entity.type
_entity.pdbx_description
1 polymer ?
#
loop_
_entity_poly.entity_id
_entity_poly.type
_entity_poly.pdbx_seq_one_letter_code
_entity_poly.pdbx_strand_id
1 'polypeptide(L)'
;MILTKHVRVWLALLLAPFAVMAQPQPSTLKGVPFHNITLEVSLKPFRQNDKAYIRETAREMFTQWHSMLRHADTVSVMLWTGDGSEILEYKGDPGQRLEWARYIGNPNTEHAVGSGPKELSIHERAYLYLESPPEFTYDDLKFIVATLKEEGRKVTGKPIRIGETFDPGPEFAKSDFKYKRHREILGGSAMGHNTMVSCYSILKADSEPYAGFPNGIPEGTPFGTFLGRQVRRLTDDMGFDFIWLSNGFGFGVEGWSSTGAIFDGKGFDQEKLAATHSKIADFWKYFRAECPDIQVQTRGTNLSTGADLARDGVDLKSIYKDKNILPPPNSPWAALDGDFGLEMVGYMSRMAELPDERYLFRYYTHDPWWINSPWLDRYGREPHDIYLPLAVSRINAKGEVKLPSHLNFLSIDDSFGNMPTQVPDEVTPHILKARYDAPTAPGPLVWVYPFDEYYDWAFRFKDRLPEIYYGDWLIRQALNNGLPVNTVISTGSFQKVIGQNPARFKESVLLTIVPEAGSALEKALITFVENGGKLMVYGPAGHAGKAFLDLLNLQNVTPLEGEFKISSVYAGDEMKSSYPNKIVHSALFSGGGVATRVQNAKEPFTKILSQMNQGSEKRDVAWVREQKDWNGGKVVYIRGTNSSKFTGGKLLTPDDPSQLFTGPLLLRYALQEFGIDLGIAKENPSIKNPVLTVSRSHNAFIFSGYNPNTTIRNKFRFPQGAPLLNGLDTQLEKGRSVYSLPTAWNRESRVFVEQNEGMVSLKELHSGEMGITKRYRISGLQNATVRIYPHEDISPEQFNAYLNANYPWRQGRIAFKAGDERFGKHFVVEGVTGDLVVAW
;
A
#
# COMPACT_ATOMS: atom_id res chain seq x y z
N MET A 1 -8.98 -10.68 83.84
CA MET A 1 -7.51 -10.68 84.05
C MET A 1 -6.88 -10.58 82.66
N ILE A 2 -6.44 -9.41 82.16
CA ILE A 2 -5.22 -8.67 82.58
C ILE A 2 -4.05 -9.68 82.49
N LEU A 3 -3.12 -9.69 81.54
CA LEU A 3 -2.21 -8.70 80.94
C LEU A 3 -1.52 -9.51 79.78
N THR A 4 -1.16 -9.05 78.57
CA THR A 4 -0.21 -7.99 78.23
C THR A 4 -0.34 -7.66 76.73
N LYS A 5 -0.76 -6.42 76.46
CA LYS A 5 -0.53 -5.68 75.21
C LYS A 5 0.94 -5.23 75.20
N HIS A 6 1.61 -5.26 74.04
CA HIS A 6 2.62 -4.30 73.55
C HIS A 6 3.60 -4.93 72.53
N VAL A 7 3.15 -5.31 71.32
CA VAL A 7 3.98 -5.28 70.08
C VAL A 7 3.06 -5.31 68.86
N ARG A 8 2.31 -4.24 68.54
CA ARG A 8 1.68 -4.03 67.20
C ARG A 8 1.28 -2.57 67.00
N VAL A 9 2.25 -1.63 67.00
CA VAL A 9 1.97 -0.22 66.61
C VAL A 9 3.02 0.37 65.65
N TRP A 10 4.09 -0.35 65.26
CA TRP A 10 5.12 0.20 64.37
C TRP A 10 5.31 -0.57 63.06
N LEU A 11 4.23 -1.07 62.45
CA LEU A 11 4.31 -1.69 61.12
C LEU A 11 3.04 -1.51 60.27
N ALA A 12 2.33 -0.39 60.44
CA ALA A 12 1.12 -0.07 59.67
C ALA A 12 1.18 1.29 58.95
N LEU A 13 2.37 1.92 58.88
CA LEU A 13 2.53 3.27 58.33
C LEU A 13 3.61 3.40 57.23
N LEU A 14 4.17 2.31 56.71
CA LEU A 14 5.32 2.41 55.78
C LEU A 14 5.35 1.43 54.59
N LEU A 15 4.22 0.86 54.17
CA LEU A 15 4.15 0.12 52.90
C LEU A 15 2.80 0.36 52.17
N ALA A 16 2.40 1.63 52.06
CA ALA A 16 1.59 2.03 50.92
C ALA A 16 2.53 2.07 49.70
N PRO A 17 2.35 1.22 48.67
CA PRO A 17 2.97 1.52 47.40
C PRO A 17 2.36 2.82 46.93
N PHE A 18 3.22 3.80 46.64
CA PHE A 18 2.89 5.00 45.90
C PHE A 18 2.20 4.60 44.60
N ALA A 19 0.88 4.45 44.63
CA ALA A 19 0.06 4.75 43.48
C ALA A 19 0.28 6.24 43.27
N VAL A 20 1.31 6.58 42.48
CA VAL A 20 1.27 7.78 41.68
C VAL A 20 -0.06 7.64 40.94
N MET A 21 -1.10 8.31 41.46
CA MET A 21 -2.25 8.63 40.66
C MET A 21 -1.63 9.40 39.51
N ALA A 22 -1.38 8.70 38.40
CA ALA A 22 -1.13 9.35 37.14
C ALA A 22 -2.32 10.31 37.02
N GLN A 23 -2.06 11.61 37.17
CA GLN A 23 -3.04 12.59 36.75
C GLN A 23 -3.46 12.13 35.37
N PRO A 24 -4.76 11.90 35.11
CA PRO A 24 -5.19 11.59 33.76
C PRO A 24 -4.70 12.75 32.92
N GLN A 25 -3.61 12.56 32.18
CA GLN A 25 -3.16 13.56 31.24
C GLN A 25 -4.30 13.64 30.24
N PRO A 26 -4.92 14.81 30.06
CA PRO A 26 -5.91 14.96 29.01
C PRO A 26 -5.15 14.76 27.69
N SER A 27 -5.20 13.54 27.15
CA SER A 27 -4.65 13.27 25.83
C SER A 27 -5.56 13.99 24.84
N THR A 28 -5.11 15.14 24.36
CA THR A 28 -5.76 15.91 23.31
C THR A 28 -5.52 15.33 21.92
N LEU A 29 -4.85 14.18 21.83
CA LEU A 29 -4.53 13.52 20.57
C LEU A 29 -5.75 12.79 20.01
N LYS A 30 -6.08 13.08 18.76
CA LYS A 30 -7.11 12.39 17.99
C LYS A 30 -6.49 11.22 17.21
N GLY A 31 -7.31 10.22 16.88
CA GLY A 31 -6.93 9.11 16.00
C GLY A 31 -6.19 7.98 16.72
N VAL A 32 -6.02 6.85 16.02
CA VAL A 32 -5.26 5.71 16.54
C VAL A 32 -3.77 6.03 16.46
N PRO A 33 -2.99 6.00 17.56
CA PRO A 33 -1.56 6.23 17.50
C PRO A 33 -0.84 5.17 16.68
N PHE A 34 0.38 5.46 16.26
CA PHE A 34 1.30 4.46 15.71
C PHE A 34 1.99 3.71 16.85
N HIS A 35 2.30 2.44 16.65
CA HIS A 35 3.18 1.72 17.59
C HIS A 35 4.61 2.28 17.48
N ASN A 36 5.05 2.64 16.27
CA ASN A 36 6.38 3.20 16.03
C ASN A 36 6.37 4.20 14.87
N ILE A 37 7.07 5.32 15.05
CA ILE A 37 7.46 6.22 13.93
C ILE A 37 8.97 6.16 13.79
N THR A 38 9.46 5.91 12.58
CA THR A 38 10.89 5.86 12.25
C THR A 38 11.29 7.08 11.45
N LEU A 39 12.31 7.79 11.91
CA LEU A 39 13.00 8.83 11.16
C LEU A 39 14.20 8.17 10.46
N GLU A 40 14.16 8.06 9.14
CA GLU A 40 15.32 7.57 8.38
C GLU A 40 16.26 8.73 8.10
N VAL A 41 17.56 8.54 8.32
CA VAL A 41 18.53 9.64 8.21
C VAL A 41 19.92 9.11 7.84
N SER A 42 20.66 9.85 7.03
CA SER A 42 22.09 9.55 6.81
C SER A 42 22.96 10.15 7.92
N LEU A 43 24.28 9.94 7.87
CA LEU A 43 25.20 10.64 8.77
C LEU A 43 25.51 12.09 8.33
N LYS A 44 25.03 12.53 7.16
CA LYS A 44 25.34 13.85 6.59
C LYS A 44 24.96 15.05 7.49
N PRO A 45 23.88 15.02 8.28
CA PRO A 45 23.57 16.09 9.23
C PRO A 45 24.65 16.30 10.29
N PHE A 46 25.43 15.27 10.64
CA PHE A 46 26.55 15.37 11.58
C PHE A 46 27.80 15.95 10.89
N ARG A 47 27.73 17.20 10.43
CA ARG A 47 28.80 17.87 9.66
C ARG A 47 30.13 18.02 10.37
N GLN A 48 30.16 17.85 11.69
CA GLN A 48 31.37 17.94 12.51
C GLN A 48 31.46 16.71 13.42
N ASN A 49 32.64 16.10 13.51
CA ASN A 49 32.93 15.07 14.52
C ASN A 49 33.31 15.74 15.86
N ASP A 50 32.36 16.48 16.41
CA ASP A 50 32.44 17.10 17.73
C ASP A 50 31.26 16.65 18.60
N LYS A 51 31.54 16.32 19.86
CA LYS A 51 30.56 15.72 20.77
C LYS A 51 29.41 16.67 21.14
N ALA A 52 29.62 17.99 21.13
CA ALA A 52 28.55 18.95 21.40
C ALA A 52 27.67 19.12 20.15
N TYR A 53 28.31 19.23 18.97
CA TYR A 53 27.61 19.31 17.69
C TYR A 53 26.72 18.07 17.45
N ILE A 54 27.25 16.86 17.67
CA ILE A 54 26.48 15.61 17.52
C ILE A 54 25.23 15.60 18.42
N ARG A 55 25.34 16.09 19.66
CA ARG A 55 24.19 16.18 20.58
C ARG A 55 23.15 17.19 20.11
N GLU A 56 23.59 18.34 19.59
CA GLU A 56 22.69 19.36 19.06
C GLU A 56 21.94 18.86 17.83
N THR A 57 22.65 18.25 16.87
CA THR A 57 22.05 17.63 15.68
C THR A 57 21.05 16.53 16.08
N ALA A 58 21.43 15.64 17.00
CA ALA A 58 20.55 14.58 17.48
C ALA A 58 19.29 15.15 18.14
N ARG A 59 19.40 16.19 18.97
CA ARG A 59 18.24 16.89 19.57
C ARG A 59 17.33 17.48 18.50
N GLU A 60 17.91 18.11 17.47
CA GLU A 60 17.15 18.77 16.41
C GLU A 60 16.32 17.78 15.60
N MET A 61 16.87 16.60 15.27
CA MET A 61 16.15 15.54 14.55
C MET A 61 14.79 15.21 15.19
N PHE A 62 14.73 15.12 16.52
CA PHE A 62 13.48 14.85 17.24
C PHE A 62 12.63 16.10 17.46
N THR A 63 13.26 17.27 17.60
CA THR A 63 12.56 18.54 17.84
C THR A 63 11.71 18.93 16.63
N GLN A 64 12.29 18.92 15.42
CA GLN A 64 11.58 19.29 14.19
C GLN A 64 10.37 18.38 13.90
N TRP A 65 10.42 17.10 14.30
CA TRP A 65 9.34 16.13 14.07
C TRP A 65 8.41 15.97 15.28
N HIS A 66 8.59 16.72 16.36
CA HIS A 66 7.91 16.49 17.65
C HIS A 66 6.37 16.43 17.52
N SER A 67 5.78 17.30 16.68
CA SER A 67 4.34 17.33 16.40
C SER A 67 3.81 16.00 15.84
N MET A 68 4.61 15.28 15.07
CA MET A 68 4.27 13.94 14.58
C MET A 68 4.62 12.86 15.61
N LEU A 69 5.82 12.93 16.21
CA LEU A 69 6.34 11.92 17.13
C LEU A 69 5.48 11.73 18.38
N ARG A 70 4.73 12.76 18.82
CA ARG A 70 3.79 12.62 19.94
C ARG A 70 2.67 11.60 19.67
N HIS A 71 2.41 11.22 18.42
CA HIS A 71 1.40 10.23 18.02
C HIS A 71 1.93 8.78 17.91
N ALA A 72 3.10 8.46 18.49
CA ALA A 72 3.62 7.09 18.53
C ALA A 72 3.89 6.57 19.95
N ASP A 73 3.88 5.25 20.17
CA ASP A 73 4.33 4.68 21.45
C ASP A 73 5.87 4.65 21.55
N THR A 74 6.53 4.33 20.43
CA THR A 74 7.99 4.26 20.27
C THR A 74 8.43 5.18 19.13
N VAL A 75 9.64 5.74 19.23
CA VAL A 75 10.29 6.41 18.10
C VAL A 75 11.54 5.64 17.74
N SER A 76 11.76 5.43 16.44
CA SER A 76 12.98 4.81 15.94
C SER A 76 13.75 5.79 15.07
N VAL A 77 15.06 5.64 15.00
CA VAL A 77 15.90 6.25 13.96
C VAL A 77 16.52 5.12 13.16
N MET A 78 16.42 5.18 11.84
CA MET A 78 17.11 4.24 10.97
C MET A 78 18.26 4.97 10.29
N LEU A 79 19.48 4.55 10.59
CA LEU A 79 20.68 5.16 10.05
C LEU A 79 21.00 4.53 8.70
N TRP A 80 21.08 5.38 7.68
CA TRP A 80 21.74 5.08 6.41
C TRP A 80 23.23 5.41 6.58
N THR A 81 23.93 4.63 7.41
CA THR A 81 25.37 4.83 7.66
C THR A 81 26.15 4.68 6.37
N GLY A 82 25.82 3.65 5.59
CA GLY A 82 26.24 3.41 4.21
C GLY A 82 25.20 2.58 3.47
N ASP A 83 25.67 1.74 2.55
CA ASP A 83 24.89 0.69 1.87
C ASP A 83 25.07 -0.68 2.55
N GLY A 84 25.53 -0.70 3.82
CA GLY A 84 25.97 -1.90 4.51
C GLY A 84 27.43 -2.27 4.25
N SER A 85 28.20 -1.49 3.48
CA SER A 85 29.65 -1.70 3.34
C SER A 85 30.38 -1.57 4.68
N GLU A 86 29.91 -0.69 5.55
CA GLU A 86 30.31 -0.58 6.96
C GLU A 86 30.05 -1.86 7.75
N ILE A 87 29.04 -2.65 7.41
CA ILE A 87 28.81 -3.96 8.03
C ILE A 87 29.82 -4.98 7.48
N LEU A 88 30.00 -4.98 6.16
CA LEU A 88 30.84 -5.96 5.45
C LEU A 88 32.34 -5.80 5.77
N GLU A 89 32.80 -4.58 6.01
CA GLU A 89 34.21 -4.24 6.27
C GLU A 89 34.56 -4.14 7.76
N TYR A 90 33.60 -4.32 8.68
CA TYR A 90 33.84 -4.15 10.11
C TYR A 90 34.76 -5.23 10.67
N LYS A 91 35.87 -4.82 11.30
CA LYS A 91 36.92 -5.69 11.86
C LYS A 91 36.81 -5.93 13.37
N GLY A 92 35.87 -5.29 14.06
CA GLY A 92 35.75 -5.37 15.52
C GLY A 92 36.63 -4.37 16.28
N ASP A 93 37.26 -3.42 15.57
CA ASP A 93 38.12 -2.39 16.15
C ASP A 93 37.37 -1.05 16.27
N PRO A 94 37.16 -0.52 17.49
CA PRO A 94 36.53 0.79 17.68
C PRO A 94 37.26 1.94 16.98
N GLY A 95 38.59 1.87 16.87
CA GLY A 95 39.42 2.90 16.23
C GLY A 95 39.46 2.83 14.70
N GLN A 96 38.85 1.79 14.11
CA GLN A 96 38.78 1.64 12.65
C GLN A 96 38.07 2.83 12.03
N ARG A 97 38.64 3.40 10.96
CA ARG A 97 38.00 4.43 10.16
C ARG A 97 36.74 3.88 9.50
N LEU A 98 35.65 4.62 9.61
CA LEU A 98 34.36 4.31 9.02
C LEU A 98 34.28 4.86 7.59
N GLU A 99 33.99 3.98 6.63
CA GLU A 99 33.48 4.38 5.32
C GLU A 99 31.97 4.55 5.43
N TRP A 100 31.44 5.71 5.03
CA TRP A 100 30.04 6.08 5.26
C TRP A 100 29.47 6.88 4.10
N ALA A 101 28.16 7.13 4.13
CA ALA A 101 27.34 7.74 3.09
C ALA A 101 27.61 9.24 2.83
N ARG A 102 28.87 9.65 2.66
CA ARG A 102 29.29 11.03 2.42
C ARG A 102 29.19 11.47 0.95
N TYR A 103 28.58 10.65 0.09
CA TYR A 103 28.55 10.86 -1.35
C TYR A 103 27.18 11.32 -1.84
N ILE A 104 27.18 12.07 -2.94
CA ILE A 104 26.00 12.35 -3.77
C ILE A 104 26.23 11.67 -5.11
N GLY A 105 25.32 10.78 -5.51
CA GLY A 105 25.47 9.93 -6.70
C GLY A 105 26.10 8.57 -6.41
N ASN A 106 26.54 7.87 -7.46
CA ASN A 106 27.13 6.54 -7.38
C ASN A 106 28.67 6.60 -7.19
N PRO A 107 29.22 6.24 -6.02
CA PRO A 107 30.67 6.31 -5.77
C PRO A 107 31.45 5.09 -6.25
N ASN A 108 30.77 4.04 -6.73
CA ASN A 108 31.34 2.77 -7.19
C ASN A 108 31.31 2.64 -8.72
N THR A 109 31.64 3.73 -9.44
CA THR A 109 31.78 3.73 -10.90
C THR A 109 33.25 3.72 -11.32
N GLU A 110 33.49 3.65 -12.63
CA GLU A 110 34.85 3.78 -13.18
C GLU A 110 35.44 5.19 -13.00
N HIS A 111 34.60 6.17 -12.68
CA HIS A 111 35.02 7.55 -12.46
C HIS A 111 35.34 7.78 -10.97
N ALA A 112 36.50 8.38 -10.70
CA ALA A 112 36.83 8.82 -9.35
C ALA A 112 35.84 9.90 -8.88
N VAL A 113 35.59 9.94 -7.57
CA VAL A 113 34.70 10.93 -6.95
C VAL A 113 35.19 12.34 -7.27
N GLY A 114 34.28 13.22 -7.71
CA GLY A 114 34.59 14.59 -8.12
C GLY A 114 35.28 14.69 -9.49
N SER A 115 35.39 13.59 -10.24
CA SER A 115 36.02 13.58 -11.57
C SER A 115 35.02 13.27 -12.69
N GLY A 116 35.54 13.11 -13.91
CA GLY A 116 34.78 12.76 -15.10
C GLY A 116 34.21 13.97 -15.86
N PRO A 117 33.74 13.76 -17.09
CA PRO A 117 33.16 14.82 -17.91
C PRO A 117 31.94 15.49 -17.26
N LYS A 118 31.68 16.76 -17.56
CA LYS A 118 30.61 17.54 -16.90
C LYS A 118 29.21 17.02 -17.22
N GLU A 119 29.05 16.38 -18.36
CA GLU A 119 27.84 15.79 -18.90
C GLU A 119 27.38 14.52 -18.17
N LEU A 120 28.24 13.88 -17.39
CA LEU A 120 27.86 12.67 -16.64
C LEU A 120 26.80 12.98 -15.60
N SER A 121 25.77 12.14 -15.56
CA SER A 121 24.76 12.19 -14.50
C SER A 121 25.33 11.69 -13.18
N ILE A 122 24.64 11.98 -12.07
CA ILE A 122 25.00 11.43 -10.77
C ILE A 122 24.85 9.89 -10.71
N HIS A 123 24.16 9.26 -11.66
CA HIS A 123 24.13 7.79 -11.73
C HIS A 123 25.44 7.20 -12.26
N GLU A 124 26.23 8.01 -12.96
CA GLU A 124 27.49 7.60 -13.61
C GLU A 124 28.72 8.04 -12.80
N ARG A 125 28.56 8.92 -11.80
CA ARG A 125 29.65 9.41 -10.93
C ARG A 125 29.13 9.90 -9.58
N ALA A 126 30.03 10.18 -8.65
CA ALA A 126 29.68 10.81 -7.38
C ALA A 126 30.51 12.05 -7.04
N TYR A 127 29.97 12.82 -6.10
CA TYR A 127 30.62 13.93 -5.43
C TYR A 127 30.65 13.72 -3.93
N LEU A 128 31.56 14.39 -3.22
CA LEU A 128 31.40 14.57 -1.78
C LEU A 128 30.24 15.54 -1.54
N TYR A 129 29.43 15.28 -0.53
CA TYR A 129 28.28 16.12 -0.21
C TYR A 129 28.68 17.50 0.35
N LEU A 130 29.89 17.62 0.91
CA LEU A 130 30.54 18.86 1.32
C LEU A 130 32.06 18.77 1.10
N GLU A 131 32.77 19.89 1.11
CA GLU A 131 34.19 19.97 0.70
C GLU A 131 35.14 19.13 1.56
N SER A 132 34.98 19.16 2.89
CA SER A 132 35.78 18.39 3.85
C SER A 132 34.89 17.58 4.81
N PRO A 133 34.29 16.45 4.36
CA PRO A 133 33.41 15.64 5.19
C PRO A 133 34.12 15.15 6.46
N PRO A 134 33.41 15.02 7.59
CA PRO A 134 34.01 14.52 8.82
C PRO A 134 34.53 13.09 8.65
N GLU A 135 35.66 12.82 9.28
CA GLU A 135 36.19 11.48 9.43
C GLU A 135 35.61 10.87 10.70
N PHE A 136 34.90 9.76 10.56
CA PHE A 136 34.34 8.99 11.66
C PHE A 136 35.09 7.68 11.85
N THR A 137 35.09 7.20 13.09
CA THR A 137 35.45 5.84 13.47
C THR A 137 34.22 5.05 13.91
N TYR A 138 34.35 3.75 14.15
CA TYR A 138 33.25 2.97 14.73
C TYR A 138 32.93 3.41 16.16
N ASP A 139 33.90 3.92 16.94
CA ASP A 139 33.61 4.49 18.27
C ASP A 139 32.78 5.79 18.16
N ASP A 140 32.99 6.59 17.11
CA ASP A 140 32.15 7.76 16.83
C ASP A 140 30.73 7.35 16.42
N LEU A 141 30.58 6.30 15.61
CA LEU A 141 29.26 5.74 15.26
C LEU A 141 28.53 5.26 16.51
N LYS A 142 29.21 4.51 17.38
CA LYS A 142 28.67 4.09 18.69
C LYS A 142 28.24 5.29 19.53
N PHE A 143 29.03 6.35 19.53
CA PHE A 143 28.69 7.59 20.24
C PHE A 143 27.46 8.29 19.65
N ILE A 144 27.31 8.34 18.33
CA ILE A 144 26.12 8.87 17.64
C ILE A 144 24.88 8.04 18.00
N VAL A 145 24.96 6.70 17.93
CA VAL A 145 23.86 5.79 18.28
C VAL A 145 23.41 6.02 19.73
N ALA A 146 24.35 6.07 20.68
CA ALA A 146 24.06 6.34 22.08
C ALA A 146 23.42 7.72 22.29
N THR A 147 23.93 8.74 21.58
CA THR A 147 23.45 10.11 21.66
C THR A 147 22.03 10.27 21.11
N LEU A 148 21.71 9.62 19.99
CA LEU A 148 20.34 9.60 19.44
C LEU A 148 19.34 8.98 20.42
N LYS A 149 19.72 7.88 21.09
CA LYS A 149 18.90 7.27 22.15
C LYS A 149 18.70 8.22 23.34
N GLU A 150 19.75 8.92 23.76
CA GLU A 150 19.71 9.85 24.90
C GLU A 150 18.86 11.09 24.60
N GLU A 151 19.17 11.81 23.52
CA GLU A 151 18.49 13.06 23.17
C GLU A 151 17.05 12.82 22.71
N GLY A 152 16.79 11.74 21.97
CA GLY A 152 15.44 11.36 21.61
C GLY A 152 14.56 11.08 22.83
N ARG A 153 15.08 10.41 23.85
CA ARG A 153 14.36 10.20 25.13
C ARG A 153 14.07 11.52 25.82
N LYS A 154 15.03 12.45 25.86
CA LYS A 154 14.86 13.77 26.47
C LYS A 154 13.77 14.59 25.76
N VAL A 155 13.73 14.57 24.42
CA VAL A 155 12.77 15.35 23.63
C VAL A 155 11.37 14.74 23.64
N THR A 156 11.28 13.41 23.51
CA THR A 156 9.98 12.73 23.27
C THR A 156 9.37 12.13 24.54
N GLY A 157 10.18 11.82 25.56
CA GLY A 157 9.77 11.03 26.72
C GLY A 157 9.49 9.55 26.41
N LYS A 158 9.84 9.06 25.22
CA LYS A 158 9.46 7.73 24.70
C LYS A 158 10.67 6.81 24.55
N PRO A 159 10.45 5.48 24.50
CA PRO A 159 11.49 4.54 24.08
C PRO A 159 12.04 4.92 22.69
N ILE A 160 13.38 4.93 22.58
CA ILE A 160 14.09 5.21 21.33
C ILE A 160 14.85 3.96 20.90
N ARG A 161 14.64 3.54 19.65
CA ARG A 161 15.37 2.45 18.99
C ARG A 161 16.20 2.98 17.82
N ILE A 162 17.36 2.42 17.57
CA ILE A 162 18.23 2.79 16.45
C ILE A 162 18.45 1.55 15.59
N GLY A 163 18.21 1.65 14.29
CA GLY A 163 18.48 0.57 13.34
C GLY A 163 19.59 0.92 12.37
N GLU A 164 20.29 -0.11 11.91
CA GLU A 164 21.24 -0.03 10.81
C GLU A 164 20.60 -0.57 9.51
N THR A 165 21.21 -0.31 8.36
CA THR A 165 20.70 -0.71 7.05
C THR A 165 21.68 -1.62 6.30
N PHE A 166 21.13 -2.47 5.43
CA PHE A 166 21.89 -3.14 4.39
C PHE A 166 21.21 -2.94 3.05
N ASP A 167 21.92 -2.37 2.08
CA ASP A 167 21.44 -2.13 0.73
C ASP A 167 22.26 -2.95 -0.29
N PRO A 168 21.62 -3.66 -1.23
CA PRO A 168 22.34 -4.44 -2.22
C PRO A 168 23.03 -3.56 -3.28
N GLY A 169 22.68 -2.29 -3.41
CA GLY A 169 23.15 -1.42 -4.48
C GLY A 169 24.54 -0.82 -4.29
N PRO A 170 25.08 -0.22 -5.36
CA PRO A 170 26.36 0.49 -5.38
C PRO A 170 26.29 1.91 -4.84
N GLU A 171 25.13 2.32 -4.31
CA GLU A 171 24.87 3.68 -3.85
C GLU A 171 25.54 3.93 -2.48
N PHE A 172 25.35 5.13 -1.92
CA PHE A 172 25.75 5.51 -0.55
C PHE A 172 27.25 5.62 -0.28
N ALA A 173 28.00 4.52 -0.30
CA ALA A 173 29.38 4.41 0.20
C ALA A 173 30.29 3.66 -0.78
N LYS A 174 31.61 3.88 -0.71
CA LYS A 174 32.55 3.06 -1.49
C LYS A 174 32.67 1.66 -0.90
N SER A 175 32.70 0.65 -1.76
CA SER A 175 32.74 -0.75 -1.32
C SER A 175 33.79 -1.57 -2.06
N ASP A 176 34.96 -1.72 -1.44
CA ASP A 176 36.00 -2.61 -1.94
C ASP A 176 35.59 -4.08 -1.78
N PHE A 177 34.86 -4.41 -0.71
CA PHE A 177 34.24 -5.72 -0.54
C PHE A 177 33.36 -6.10 -1.75
N LYS A 178 32.34 -5.29 -2.08
CA LYS A 178 31.37 -5.63 -3.14
C LYS A 178 32.00 -5.56 -4.54
N TYR A 179 32.76 -4.51 -4.84
CA TYR A 179 33.15 -4.17 -6.22
C TYR A 179 34.59 -4.54 -6.58
N LYS A 180 35.42 -5.01 -5.63
CA LYS A 180 36.78 -5.50 -5.90
C LYS A 180 37.03 -6.92 -5.42
N ARG A 181 36.84 -7.21 -4.12
CA ARG A 181 37.21 -8.50 -3.51
C ARG A 181 36.21 -9.61 -3.81
N HIS A 182 34.91 -9.33 -3.63
CA HIS A 182 33.83 -10.31 -3.73
C HIS A 182 32.86 -10.02 -4.87
N ARG A 183 33.39 -9.75 -6.07
CA ARG A 183 32.54 -9.45 -7.25
C ARG A 183 31.61 -10.60 -7.62
N GLU A 184 31.90 -11.83 -7.19
CA GLU A 184 31.02 -13.00 -7.39
C GLU A 184 29.64 -12.86 -6.73
N ILE A 185 29.46 -11.93 -5.77
CA ILE A 185 28.16 -11.74 -5.12
C ILE A 185 27.21 -10.85 -5.93
N LEU A 186 27.73 -10.16 -6.95
CA LEU A 186 26.98 -9.20 -7.76
C LEU A 186 26.22 -9.92 -8.87
N GLY A 187 25.00 -10.37 -8.55
CA GLY A 187 24.12 -11.08 -9.48
C GLY A 187 22.96 -10.26 -10.04
N GLY A 188 22.60 -9.14 -9.41
CA GLY A 188 21.46 -8.31 -9.82
C GLY A 188 21.85 -7.21 -10.81
N SER A 189 20.88 -6.79 -11.64
CA SER A 189 21.13 -5.92 -12.80
C SER A 189 20.36 -4.60 -12.81
N ALA A 190 19.68 -4.25 -11.71
CA ALA A 190 18.77 -3.11 -11.62
C ALA A 190 19.39 -1.73 -11.92
N MET A 191 20.71 -1.58 -11.76
CA MET A 191 21.47 -0.37 -12.12
C MET A 191 22.60 -0.65 -13.12
N GLY A 192 22.39 -1.64 -13.98
CA GLY A 192 23.39 -2.16 -14.91
C GLY A 192 23.84 -3.56 -14.48
N HIS A 193 24.45 -4.28 -15.42
CA HIS A 193 24.81 -5.68 -15.23
C HIS A 193 25.79 -5.86 -14.04
N ASN A 194 25.50 -6.80 -13.14
CA ASN A 194 26.31 -7.12 -11.95
C ASN A 194 26.59 -5.90 -11.05
N THR A 195 25.53 -5.16 -10.68
CA THR A 195 25.66 -3.98 -9.82
C THR A 195 25.08 -4.19 -8.42
N MET A 196 24.20 -5.18 -8.25
CA MET A 196 23.46 -5.42 -7.01
C MET A 196 23.87 -6.75 -6.38
N VAL A 197 24.07 -6.76 -5.05
CA VAL A 197 24.35 -7.96 -4.27
C VAL A 197 23.13 -8.91 -4.29
N SER A 198 23.38 -10.16 -4.67
CA SER A 198 22.39 -11.25 -4.57
C SER A 198 22.41 -11.88 -3.18
N CYS A 199 21.23 -12.03 -2.56
CA CYS A 199 21.10 -12.55 -1.20
C CYS A 199 21.56 -14.01 -1.03
N TYR A 200 21.48 -14.80 -2.09
CA TYR A 200 21.84 -16.22 -2.05
C TYR A 200 23.19 -16.55 -2.70
N SER A 201 24.08 -15.56 -2.79
CA SER A 201 25.45 -15.75 -3.27
C SER A 201 26.28 -16.61 -2.30
N ILE A 202 27.34 -17.21 -2.84
CA ILE A 202 28.34 -17.98 -2.09
C ILE A 202 29.67 -17.24 -2.24
N LEU A 203 30.31 -16.95 -1.11
CA LEU A 203 31.58 -16.22 -1.04
C LEU A 203 32.76 -17.15 -1.33
N LYS A 204 33.74 -16.63 -2.07
CA LYS A 204 35.06 -17.24 -2.18
C LYS A 204 35.89 -16.98 -0.93
N ALA A 205 36.98 -17.74 -0.77
CA ALA A 205 37.92 -17.51 0.32
C ALA A 205 38.52 -16.10 0.29
N ASP A 206 38.65 -15.48 1.46
CA ASP A 206 39.32 -14.20 1.69
C ASP A 206 40.14 -14.30 2.98
N SER A 207 41.37 -13.79 2.97
CA SER A 207 42.27 -13.79 4.13
C SER A 207 42.13 -12.54 5.01
N GLU A 208 41.40 -11.51 4.58
CA GLU A 208 41.18 -10.30 5.39
C GLU A 208 40.43 -10.63 6.70
N PRO A 209 40.83 -10.06 7.84
CA PRO A 209 40.11 -10.27 9.09
C PRO A 209 38.84 -9.41 9.14
N TYR A 210 37.74 -10.03 9.57
CA TYR A 210 36.44 -9.40 9.84
C TYR A 210 35.97 -9.70 11.27
N ALA A 211 35.08 -8.88 11.85
CA ALA A 211 34.60 -9.04 13.23
C ALA A 211 33.97 -10.43 13.49
N GLY A 212 33.22 -10.94 12.52
CA GLY A 212 32.63 -12.29 12.54
C GLY A 212 33.56 -13.39 12.03
N PHE A 213 34.64 -13.03 11.32
CA PHE A 213 35.56 -13.93 10.65
C PHE A 213 37.01 -13.46 10.85
N PRO A 214 37.55 -13.54 12.09
CA PRO A 214 38.85 -12.95 12.42
C PRO A 214 40.04 -13.58 11.70
N ASN A 215 39.85 -14.78 11.13
CA ASN A 215 40.86 -15.51 10.37
C ASN A 215 40.59 -15.50 8.85
N GLY A 216 39.69 -14.64 8.37
CA GLY A 216 39.24 -14.64 6.99
C GLY A 216 37.98 -15.45 6.72
N ILE A 217 37.41 -15.26 5.55
CA ILE A 217 36.22 -15.94 5.04
C ILE A 217 36.65 -17.27 4.42
N PRO A 218 36.12 -18.43 4.88
CA PRO A 218 36.36 -19.71 4.24
C PRO A 218 35.71 -19.81 2.84
N GLU A 219 36.32 -20.59 1.94
CA GLU A 219 35.74 -20.92 0.64
C GLU A 219 34.35 -21.55 0.79
N GLY A 220 33.39 -21.11 -0.03
CA GLY A 220 32.06 -21.68 -0.03
C GLY A 220 31.12 -21.15 1.06
N THR A 221 31.50 -20.07 1.76
CA THR A 221 30.67 -19.49 2.82
C THR A 221 29.38 -18.88 2.25
N PRO A 222 28.17 -19.30 2.68
CA PRO A 222 26.93 -18.66 2.24
C PRO A 222 26.88 -17.20 2.68
N PHE A 223 26.48 -16.29 1.79
CA PHE A 223 26.44 -14.85 2.08
C PHE A 223 25.56 -14.53 3.30
N GLY A 224 24.42 -15.22 3.47
CA GLY A 224 23.57 -15.08 4.65
C GLY A 224 24.28 -15.39 5.97
N THR A 225 25.20 -16.36 6.00
CA THR A 225 26.01 -16.67 7.19
C THR A 225 26.99 -15.54 7.48
N PHE A 226 27.69 -15.07 6.44
CA PHE A 226 28.65 -13.97 6.59
C PHE A 226 27.98 -12.69 7.09
N LEU A 227 26.95 -12.25 6.37
CA LEU A 227 26.21 -11.03 6.69
C LEU A 227 25.57 -11.13 8.08
N GLY A 228 24.90 -12.24 8.40
CA GLY A 228 24.29 -12.43 9.71
C GLY A 228 25.31 -12.28 10.83
N ARG A 229 26.46 -12.95 10.74
CA ARG A 229 27.49 -12.84 11.77
C ARG A 229 28.08 -11.44 11.91
N GLN A 230 28.32 -10.75 10.78
CA GLN A 230 28.78 -9.36 10.80
C GLN A 230 27.73 -8.42 11.42
N VAL A 231 26.47 -8.53 11.02
CA VAL A 231 25.35 -7.76 11.58
C VAL A 231 25.27 -7.97 13.08
N ARG A 232 25.34 -9.21 13.56
CA ARG A 232 25.31 -9.51 15.00
C ARG A 232 26.43 -8.78 15.75
N ARG A 233 27.67 -8.88 15.26
CA ARG A 233 28.83 -8.20 15.87
C ARG A 233 28.66 -6.69 15.90
N LEU A 234 28.35 -6.08 14.75
CA LEU A 234 28.18 -4.63 14.67
C LEU A 234 27.04 -4.14 15.56
N THR A 235 25.92 -4.87 15.59
CA THR A 235 24.75 -4.54 16.42
C THR A 235 25.12 -4.55 17.90
N ASP A 236 25.80 -5.60 18.37
CA ASP A 236 26.25 -5.72 19.76
C ASP A 236 27.24 -4.61 20.14
N ASP A 237 28.22 -4.32 19.27
CA ASP A 237 29.32 -3.40 19.57
C ASP A 237 28.88 -1.92 19.53
N MET A 238 28.01 -1.56 18.58
CA MET A 238 27.51 -0.18 18.36
C MET A 238 26.22 0.11 19.14
N GLY A 239 25.47 -0.93 19.53
CA GLY A 239 24.21 -0.80 20.25
C GLY A 239 22.99 -0.54 19.35
N PHE A 240 22.97 -1.10 18.13
CA PHE A 240 21.77 -1.10 17.29
C PHE A 240 20.69 -2.04 17.84
N ASP A 241 19.42 -1.79 17.51
CA ASP A 241 18.26 -2.55 18.01
C ASP A 241 17.60 -3.39 16.90
N PHE A 242 17.81 -3.05 15.63
CA PHE A 242 17.26 -3.77 14.47
C PHE A 242 18.09 -3.53 13.21
N ILE A 243 17.87 -4.38 12.20
CA ILE A 243 18.47 -4.23 10.86
C ILE A 243 17.36 -4.04 9.82
N TRP A 244 17.58 -3.17 8.84
CA TRP A 244 16.72 -3.00 7.68
C TRP A 244 17.37 -3.57 6.43
N LEU A 245 16.71 -4.55 5.80
CA LEU A 245 17.12 -5.09 4.50
C LEU A 245 16.38 -4.36 3.38
N SER A 246 17.14 -3.57 2.63
CA SER A 246 16.61 -2.64 1.63
C SER A 246 16.50 -3.26 0.23
N ASN A 247 15.77 -2.57 -0.65
CA ASN A 247 15.88 -2.73 -2.11
C ASN A 247 15.77 -4.18 -2.64
N GLY A 248 14.81 -4.93 -2.10
CA GLY A 248 14.54 -6.31 -2.50
C GLY A 248 15.52 -7.34 -1.94
N PHE A 249 16.52 -6.94 -1.16
CA PHE A 249 17.47 -7.87 -0.57
C PHE A 249 16.78 -8.85 0.38
N GLY A 250 17.03 -10.14 0.19
CA GLY A 250 16.31 -11.23 0.85
C GLY A 250 15.04 -11.69 0.12
N PHE A 251 14.67 -11.05 -0.99
CA PHE A 251 13.47 -11.36 -1.78
C PHE A 251 13.81 -11.66 -3.26
N GLY A 252 15.02 -12.16 -3.54
CA GLY A 252 15.46 -12.50 -4.89
C GLY A 252 16.69 -11.74 -5.36
N VAL A 253 16.91 -11.74 -6.68
CA VAL A 253 18.09 -11.11 -7.33
C VAL A 253 17.76 -9.76 -7.94
N GLU A 254 16.50 -9.54 -8.30
CA GLU A 254 16.10 -8.37 -9.05
C GLU A 254 14.96 -7.66 -8.33
N GLY A 255 15.22 -6.59 -7.59
CA GLY A 255 14.19 -5.92 -6.77
C GLY A 255 13.17 -5.07 -7.55
N TRP A 256 13.42 -4.78 -8.83
CA TRP A 256 12.68 -3.73 -9.57
C TRP A 256 12.13 -4.14 -10.92
N SER A 257 12.65 -5.20 -11.54
CA SER A 257 12.21 -5.62 -12.87
C SER A 257 10.95 -6.49 -12.83
N SER A 258 10.08 -6.30 -13.82
CA SER A 258 8.98 -7.20 -14.18
C SER A 258 9.44 -8.60 -14.61
N THR A 259 10.72 -8.75 -14.94
CA THR A 259 11.41 -10.02 -15.20
C THR A 259 12.22 -10.50 -14.00
N GLY A 260 12.61 -11.77 -13.98
CA GLY A 260 13.43 -12.36 -12.92
C GLY A 260 14.01 -13.71 -13.35
N ALA A 261 14.46 -14.51 -12.38
CA ALA A 261 15.08 -15.81 -12.64
C ALA A 261 14.14 -16.82 -13.34
N ILE A 262 12.82 -16.62 -13.25
CA ILE A 262 11.79 -17.51 -13.81
C ILE A 262 11.17 -16.91 -15.07
N PHE A 263 10.92 -15.60 -15.10
CA PHE A 263 10.28 -14.93 -16.24
C PHE A 263 11.24 -13.99 -16.95
N ASP A 264 11.50 -14.22 -18.24
CA ASP A 264 12.46 -13.45 -19.04
C ASP A 264 11.82 -12.39 -19.96
N GLY A 265 10.50 -12.20 -19.85
CA GLY A 265 9.73 -11.32 -20.73
C GLY A 265 9.15 -12.03 -21.96
N LYS A 266 9.59 -13.25 -22.27
CA LYS A 266 9.14 -14.08 -23.40
C LYS A 266 8.47 -15.37 -22.95
N GLY A 267 8.81 -15.90 -21.77
CA GLY A 267 8.25 -17.13 -21.22
C GLY A 267 8.56 -17.33 -19.74
N PHE A 268 7.86 -18.29 -19.12
CA PHE A 268 8.07 -18.70 -17.73
C PHE A 268 8.82 -20.03 -17.69
N ASP A 269 9.93 -20.09 -16.97
CA ASP A 269 10.76 -21.28 -16.76
C ASP A 269 10.41 -21.96 -15.43
N GLN A 270 9.31 -22.73 -15.46
CA GLN A 270 8.78 -23.44 -14.30
C GLN A 270 9.82 -24.35 -13.62
N GLU A 271 10.76 -24.93 -14.39
CA GLU A 271 11.75 -25.87 -13.86
C GLU A 271 12.74 -25.19 -12.90
N LYS A 272 12.98 -23.89 -13.08
CA LYS A 272 13.82 -23.08 -12.18
C LYS A 272 13.15 -22.73 -10.86
N LEU A 273 11.81 -22.75 -10.78
CA LEU A 273 11.07 -22.24 -9.62
C LEU A 273 11.55 -22.86 -8.30
N ALA A 274 11.59 -24.19 -8.20
CA ALA A 274 11.95 -24.88 -6.96
C ALA A 274 13.40 -24.59 -6.51
N ALA A 275 14.33 -24.50 -7.47
CA ALA A 275 15.73 -24.20 -7.18
C ALA A 275 15.93 -22.74 -6.75
N THR A 276 15.26 -21.79 -7.42
CA THR A 276 15.31 -20.35 -7.06
C THR A 276 14.68 -20.12 -5.69
N HIS A 277 13.52 -20.74 -5.44
CA HIS A 277 12.86 -20.73 -4.14
C HIS A 277 13.78 -21.20 -3.00
N SER A 278 14.42 -22.36 -3.18
CA SER A 278 15.31 -22.95 -2.17
C SER A 278 16.48 -22.02 -1.82
N LYS A 279 17.05 -21.33 -2.82
CA LYS A 279 18.14 -20.37 -2.61
C LYS A 279 17.72 -19.19 -1.74
N ILE A 280 16.54 -18.62 -1.98
CA ILE A 280 16.01 -17.52 -1.16
C ILE A 280 15.72 -18.00 0.26
N ALA A 281 15.10 -19.18 0.41
CA ALA A 281 14.83 -19.77 1.72
C ALA A 281 16.12 -20.06 2.51
N ASP A 282 17.16 -20.55 1.84
CA ASP A 282 18.47 -20.81 2.44
C ASP A 282 19.14 -19.54 2.94
N PHE A 283 19.04 -18.41 2.22
CA PHE A 283 19.52 -17.13 2.75
C PHE A 283 18.90 -16.81 4.11
N TRP A 284 17.57 -16.85 4.22
CA TRP A 284 16.87 -16.56 5.48
C TRP A 284 17.24 -17.54 6.58
N LYS A 285 17.34 -18.82 6.26
CA LYS A 285 17.78 -19.87 7.20
C LYS A 285 19.18 -19.58 7.74
N TYR A 286 20.15 -19.30 6.88
CA TYR A 286 21.53 -19.05 7.30
C TYR A 286 21.69 -17.72 8.02
N PHE A 287 21.03 -16.66 7.55
CA PHE A 287 21.02 -15.36 8.22
C PHE A 287 20.42 -15.46 9.63
N ARG A 288 19.27 -16.13 9.78
CA ARG A 288 18.62 -16.30 11.09
C ARG A 288 19.35 -17.23 12.04
N ALA A 289 20.15 -18.17 11.53
CA ALA A 289 21.03 -18.97 12.38
C ALA A 289 22.06 -18.12 13.13
N GLU A 290 22.54 -17.04 12.49
CA GLU A 290 23.49 -16.10 13.11
C GLU A 290 22.78 -14.95 13.86
N CYS A 291 21.59 -14.54 13.40
CA CYS A 291 20.78 -13.45 13.97
C CYS A 291 19.36 -13.90 14.39
N PRO A 292 19.21 -14.75 15.42
CA PRO A 292 17.90 -15.25 15.83
C PRO A 292 17.00 -14.18 16.43
N ASP A 293 17.57 -13.25 17.22
CA ASP A 293 16.78 -12.34 18.07
C ASP A 293 16.68 -10.91 17.52
N ILE A 294 17.57 -10.50 16.61
CA ILE A 294 17.56 -9.15 16.03
C ILE A 294 16.30 -9.00 15.16
N GLN A 295 15.51 -7.95 15.40
CA GLN A 295 14.38 -7.65 14.53
C GLN A 295 14.89 -7.30 13.13
N VAL A 296 14.31 -7.93 12.11
CA VAL A 296 14.58 -7.60 10.71
C VAL A 296 13.41 -6.82 10.17
N GLN A 297 13.65 -5.62 9.68
CA GLN A 297 12.68 -4.84 8.93
C GLN A 297 13.05 -4.91 7.44
N THR A 298 12.06 -4.88 6.56
CA THR A 298 12.30 -5.16 5.14
C THR A 298 11.66 -4.08 4.27
N ARG A 299 12.35 -3.73 3.18
CA ARG A 299 11.80 -2.91 2.10
C ARG A 299 11.05 -3.73 1.06
N GLY A 300 11.47 -4.99 0.86
CA GLY A 300 10.95 -5.87 -0.20
C GLY A 300 11.23 -5.34 -1.62
N THR A 301 10.64 -5.98 -2.62
CA THR A 301 10.75 -5.54 -4.03
C THR A 301 9.80 -4.37 -4.33
N ASN A 302 9.71 -3.91 -5.57
CA ASN A 302 8.64 -2.99 -6.02
C ASN A 302 7.34 -3.68 -6.43
N LEU A 303 7.33 -5.01 -6.52
CA LEU A 303 6.25 -5.75 -7.14
C LEU A 303 5.30 -6.37 -6.11
N SER A 304 4.18 -6.87 -6.60
CA SER A 304 3.21 -7.58 -5.80
C SER A 304 3.65 -8.99 -5.46
N THR A 305 2.99 -9.57 -4.46
CA THR A 305 3.27 -10.91 -3.95
C THR A 305 3.19 -11.99 -5.05
N GLY A 306 2.17 -11.94 -5.91
CA GLY A 306 2.00 -12.89 -7.02
C GLY A 306 3.02 -12.66 -8.13
N ALA A 307 3.31 -11.41 -8.47
CA ALA A 307 4.32 -11.09 -9.48
C ALA A 307 5.71 -11.60 -9.05
N ASP A 308 6.13 -11.30 -7.82
CA ASP A 308 7.42 -11.76 -7.27
C ASP A 308 7.54 -13.28 -7.24
N LEU A 309 6.47 -13.97 -6.82
CA LEU A 309 6.42 -15.44 -6.86
C LEU A 309 6.60 -15.95 -8.29
N ALA A 310 5.84 -15.42 -9.25
CA ALA A 310 5.82 -15.95 -10.61
C ALA A 310 7.08 -15.64 -11.42
N ARG A 311 7.73 -14.50 -11.19
CA ARG A 311 8.90 -14.07 -11.97
C ARG A 311 10.26 -14.36 -11.32
N ASP A 312 10.31 -14.45 -9.99
CA ASP A 312 11.59 -14.64 -9.26
C ASP A 312 11.51 -15.67 -8.12
N GLY A 313 10.38 -16.38 -7.96
CA GLY A 313 10.27 -17.52 -7.03
C GLY A 313 10.21 -17.13 -5.56
N VAL A 314 9.83 -15.89 -5.27
CA VAL A 314 9.80 -15.36 -3.90
C VAL A 314 8.66 -15.96 -3.10
N ASP A 315 9.00 -16.76 -2.10
CA ASP A 315 8.04 -17.35 -1.18
C ASP A 315 7.86 -16.51 0.09
N LEU A 316 7.02 -15.49 -0.05
CA LEU A 316 6.63 -14.60 1.05
C LEU A 316 5.95 -15.39 2.18
N LYS A 317 5.18 -16.44 1.86
CA LYS A 317 4.50 -17.30 2.83
C LYS A 317 5.49 -18.01 3.75
N SER A 318 6.63 -18.48 3.23
CA SER A 318 7.70 -19.05 4.06
C SER A 318 8.45 -17.99 4.86
N ILE A 319 8.74 -16.82 4.28
CA ILE A 319 9.39 -15.71 4.99
C ILE A 319 8.53 -15.25 6.17
N TYR A 320 7.21 -15.15 6.01
CA TYR A 320 6.27 -14.68 7.03
C TYR A 320 6.00 -15.68 8.17
N LYS A 321 6.63 -16.86 8.16
CA LYS A 321 6.65 -17.75 9.33
C LYS A 321 7.42 -17.13 10.49
N ASP A 322 8.43 -16.30 10.19
CA ASP A 322 9.19 -15.57 11.19
C ASP A 322 8.44 -14.34 11.70
N LYS A 323 8.04 -14.38 12.98
CA LYS A 323 7.27 -13.33 13.66
C LYS A 323 8.12 -12.12 14.06
N ASN A 324 9.45 -12.21 13.93
CA ASN A 324 10.39 -11.12 14.20
C ASN A 324 10.80 -10.36 12.93
N ILE A 325 10.05 -10.54 11.84
CA ILE A 325 10.16 -9.72 10.61
C ILE A 325 9.05 -8.67 10.60
N LEU A 326 9.43 -7.41 10.34
CA LEU A 326 8.48 -6.38 9.89
C LEU A 326 8.39 -6.44 8.35
N PRO A 327 7.20 -6.72 7.79
CA PRO A 327 7.04 -6.95 6.37
C PRO A 327 7.22 -5.67 5.54
N PRO A 328 7.43 -5.81 4.21
CA PRO A 328 7.66 -4.68 3.33
C PRO A 328 6.53 -3.64 3.32
N PRO A 329 6.84 -2.33 3.21
CA PRO A 329 5.85 -1.28 3.09
C PRO A 329 5.24 -1.17 1.69
N ASN A 330 4.40 -0.16 1.50
CA ASN A 330 4.15 0.45 0.21
C ASN A 330 5.47 0.89 -0.45
N SER A 331 5.54 0.79 -1.78
CA SER A 331 6.70 1.28 -2.53
C SER A 331 6.48 2.74 -2.91
N PRO A 332 7.32 3.69 -2.48
CA PRO A 332 7.17 5.11 -2.82
C PRO A 332 7.53 5.41 -4.30
N TRP A 333 7.57 4.38 -5.15
CA TRP A 333 7.99 4.48 -6.54
C TRP A 333 6.99 5.25 -7.40
N ALA A 334 5.72 5.32 -6.98
CA ALA A 334 4.70 6.12 -7.66
C ALA A 334 5.10 7.62 -7.74
N ALA A 335 5.95 8.10 -6.82
CA ALA A 335 6.58 9.42 -6.89
C ALA A 335 7.39 9.66 -8.17
N LEU A 336 7.96 8.58 -8.71
CA LEU A 336 8.96 8.63 -9.78
C LEU A 336 8.32 8.42 -11.16
N ASP A 337 7.28 7.61 -11.27
CA ASP A 337 6.67 7.24 -12.56
C ASP A 337 5.14 7.46 -12.66
N GLY A 338 4.49 7.83 -11.55
CA GLY A 338 3.04 8.03 -11.47
C GLY A 338 2.23 6.74 -11.52
N ASP A 339 2.83 5.59 -11.18
CA ASP A 339 2.18 4.28 -11.15
C ASP A 339 1.68 3.90 -9.74
N PHE A 340 0.64 4.58 -9.26
CA PHE A 340 0.00 4.28 -7.98
C PHE A 340 -0.62 2.88 -7.94
N GLY A 341 -1.03 2.34 -9.09
CA GLY A 341 -1.54 0.99 -9.20
C GLY A 341 -0.51 -0.05 -8.75
N LEU A 342 0.77 0.12 -9.11
CA LEU A 342 1.81 -0.83 -8.71
C LEU A 342 2.11 -0.75 -7.23
N GLU A 343 2.22 0.46 -6.69
CA GLU A 343 2.37 0.68 -5.25
C GLU A 343 1.23 0.04 -4.47
N MET A 344 -0.03 0.33 -4.84
CA MET A 344 -1.20 -0.13 -4.10
C MET A 344 -1.39 -1.65 -4.18
N VAL A 345 -1.17 -2.28 -5.35
CA VAL A 345 -1.21 -3.75 -5.47
C VAL A 345 -0.07 -4.38 -4.69
N GLY A 346 1.14 -3.82 -4.77
CA GLY A 346 2.28 -4.23 -3.97
C GLY A 346 1.95 -4.22 -2.48
N TYR A 347 1.41 -3.09 -2.00
CA TYR A 347 1.07 -2.90 -0.61
C TYR A 347 -0.06 -3.83 -0.13
N MET A 348 -1.19 -3.87 -0.84
CA MET A 348 -2.34 -4.70 -0.49
C MET A 348 -2.03 -6.19 -0.50
N SER A 349 -1.33 -6.69 -1.53
CA SER A 349 -1.01 -8.12 -1.62
C SER A 349 -0.13 -8.60 -0.47
N ARG A 350 0.85 -7.77 -0.07
CA ARG A 350 1.78 -8.08 1.03
C ARG A 350 1.15 -7.98 2.41
N MET A 351 0.12 -7.16 2.57
CA MET A 351 -0.63 -7.07 3.84
C MET A 351 -1.89 -7.94 3.89
N ALA A 352 -2.18 -8.73 2.85
CA ALA A 352 -3.29 -9.67 2.89
C ALA A 352 -3.08 -10.72 3.99
N GLU A 353 -1.88 -11.30 4.02
CA GLU A 353 -1.36 -12.10 5.13
C GLU A 353 -0.11 -11.42 5.69
N LEU A 354 0.13 -11.56 6.99
CA LEU A 354 1.25 -10.91 7.66
C LEU A 354 1.90 -11.91 8.63
N PRO A 355 3.19 -11.73 8.96
CA PRO A 355 3.82 -12.50 10.02
C PRO A 355 3.05 -12.34 11.34
N ASP A 356 2.68 -11.12 11.70
CA ASP A 356 1.79 -10.85 12.83
C ASP A 356 0.77 -9.77 12.47
N GLU A 357 0.39 -8.87 13.38
CA GLU A 357 -0.55 -7.78 13.08
C GLU A 357 0.15 -6.46 12.68
N ARG A 358 1.48 -6.42 12.70
CA ARG A 358 2.29 -5.23 12.44
C ARG A 358 2.63 -5.14 10.95
N TYR A 359 2.46 -3.94 10.42
CA TYR A 359 2.93 -3.54 9.10
C TYR A 359 3.13 -2.02 9.04
N LEU A 360 3.78 -1.59 7.96
CA LEU A 360 4.42 -0.29 7.79
C LEU A 360 3.84 0.47 6.58
N PHE A 361 3.62 1.77 6.77
CA PHE A 361 3.55 2.75 5.70
C PHE A 361 4.86 3.56 5.66
N ARG A 362 5.49 3.70 4.49
CA ARG A 362 6.74 4.44 4.30
C ARG A 362 6.48 5.61 3.36
N TYR A 363 6.86 6.80 3.78
CA TYR A 363 6.66 8.03 3.03
C TYR A 363 7.98 8.68 2.64
N TYR A 364 8.11 9.10 1.38
CA TYR A 364 9.35 9.57 0.78
C TYR A 364 9.41 11.11 0.79
N THR A 365 9.98 11.68 1.83
CA THR A 365 10.14 13.12 2.04
C THR A 365 11.35 13.70 1.32
N HIS A 366 12.51 13.09 1.52
CA HIS A 366 13.81 13.51 0.98
C HIS A 366 14.60 12.32 0.45
N ASP A 367 15.58 12.58 -0.41
CA ASP A 367 16.58 11.59 -0.79
C ASP A 367 17.98 12.06 -0.34
N PRO A 368 18.63 11.34 0.58
CA PRO A 368 19.94 11.71 1.08
C PRO A 368 21.09 11.30 0.16
N TRP A 369 20.89 10.63 -0.99
CA TRP A 369 21.99 10.20 -1.89
C TRP A 369 21.79 10.60 -3.36
N TRP A 370 20.56 10.70 -3.85
CA TRP A 370 20.20 11.29 -5.14
C TRP A 370 19.75 12.73 -4.95
N ILE A 371 20.15 13.66 -5.82
CA ILE A 371 19.80 15.09 -5.73
C ILE A 371 18.31 15.29 -6.04
N ASN A 372 17.46 15.05 -5.06
CA ASN A 372 16.04 15.40 -5.07
C ASN A 372 15.47 15.45 -3.64
N SER A 373 14.29 16.02 -3.49
CA SER A 373 13.48 15.96 -2.29
C SER A 373 12.03 15.69 -2.69
N PRO A 374 11.57 14.42 -2.70
CA PRO A 374 10.34 14.06 -3.43
C PRO A 374 9.11 14.84 -3.01
N TRP A 375 8.96 15.22 -1.73
CA TRP A 375 7.92 16.15 -1.29
C TRP A 375 7.95 17.49 -2.04
N LEU A 376 9.13 18.09 -2.16
CA LEU A 376 9.32 19.43 -2.71
C LEU A 376 9.33 19.44 -4.25
N ASP A 377 9.95 18.44 -4.89
CA ASP A 377 10.25 18.50 -6.33
C ASP A 377 9.62 17.39 -7.20
N ARG A 378 9.09 16.29 -6.62
CA ARG A 378 8.40 15.22 -7.37
C ARG A 378 6.89 15.29 -7.19
N TYR A 379 6.44 15.29 -5.95
CA TYR A 379 5.02 15.35 -5.63
C TYR A 379 4.44 16.76 -5.82
N GLY A 380 5.29 17.79 -5.96
CA GLY A 380 4.84 19.17 -6.08
C GLY A 380 4.10 19.65 -4.83
N ARG A 381 4.47 19.13 -3.66
CA ARG A 381 3.83 19.39 -2.36
C ARG A 381 2.36 18.97 -2.32
N GLU A 382 2.01 17.92 -3.07
CA GLU A 382 0.68 17.33 -3.10
C GLU A 382 0.62 15.99 -2.36
N PRO A 383 -0.35 15.77 -1.44
CA PRO A 383 -0.41 14.60 -0.55
C PRO A 383 -1.05 13.34 -1.17
N HIS A 384 -1.00 13.15 -2.49
CA HIS A 384 -1.67 12.00 -3.13
C HIS A 384 -1.05 10.66 -2.69
N ASP A 385 0.27 10.64 -2.48
CA ASP A 385 1.04 9.48 -1.98
C ASP A 385 0.91 9.28 -0.46
N ILE A 386 0.13 10.14 0.20
CA ILE A 386 -0.29 9.98 1.60
C ILE A 386 -1.73 9.44 1.62
N TYR A 387 -2.63 10.13 0.92
CA TYR A 387 -4.06 9.83 1.00
C TYR A 387 -4.43 8.52 0.32
N LEU A 388 -3.83 8.18 -0.83
CA LEU A 388 -4.15 6.91 -1.49
C LEU A 388 -3.71 5.72 -0.63
N PRO A 389 -2.43 5.58 -0.19
CA PRO A 389 -2.02 4.39 0.56
C PRO A 389 -2.65 4.30 1.96
N LEU A 390 -2.85 5.43 2.66
CA LEU A 390 -3.45 5.43 4.00
C LEU A 390 -4.98 5.29 3.99
N ALA A 391 -5.64 5.45 2.84
CA ALA A 391 -7.04 5.04 2.68
C ALA A 391 -7.21 3.51 2.59
N VAL A 392 -6.12 2.77 2.42
CA VAL A 392 -6.13 1.31 2.31
C VAL A 392 -6.04 0.64 3.69
N SER A 393 -6.78 -0.46 3.87
CA SER A 393 -6.74 -1.28 5.08
C SER A 393 -6.80 -2.78 4.79
N ARG A 394 -6.34 -3.59 5.74
CA ARG A 394 -6.53 -5.06 5.71
C ARG A 394 -7.63 -5.48 6.68
N ILE A 395 -8.29 -6.59 6.38
CA ILE A 395 -9.16 -7.30 7.32
C ILE A 395 -8.47 -8.60 7.75
N ASN A 396 -8.30 -8.81 9.05
CA ASN A 396 -7.68 -10.02 9.56
C ASN A 396 -8.68 -11.19 9.70
N ALA A 397 -8.19 -12.36 10.13
CA ALA A 397 -9.00 -13.57 10.33
C ALA A 397 -10.13 -13.44 11.38
N LYS A 398 -10.12 -12.39 12.20
CA LYS A 398 -11.18 -12.07 13.17
C LYS A 398 -12.24 -11.11 12.59
N GLY A 399 -12.05 -10.64 11.36
CA GLY A 399 -12.93 -9.65 10.73
C GLY A 399 -12.64 -8.21 11.13
N GLU A 400 -11.55 -7.96 11.85
CA GLU A 400 -11.16 -6.63 12.31
C GLU A 400 -10.45 -5.86 11.19
N VAL A 401 -10.79 -4.58 11.05
CA VAL A 401 -10.01 -3.66 10.19
C VAL A 401 -8.72 -3.32 10.89
N LYS A 402 -7.58 -3.52 10.22
CA LYS A 402 -6.27 -3.14 10.70
C LYS A 402 -5.68 -2.03 9.84
N LEU A 403 -4.98 -1.13 10.51
CA LEU A 403 -4.30 0.05 9.97
C LEU A 403 -2.79 -0.13 10.10
N PRO A 404 -1.96 0.58 9.31
CA PRO A 404 -0.52 0.52 9.47
C PRO A 404 -0.16 0.94 10.89
N SER A 405 0.56 0.04 11.55
CA SER A 405 1.04 0.22 12.93
C SER A 405 2.34 1.02 12.98
N HIS A 406 3.10 1.03 11.88
CA HIS A 406 4.39 1.70 11.77
C HIS A 406 4.34 2.76 10.66
N LEU A 407 5.09 3.84 10.84
CA LEU A 407 5.32 4.89 9.85
C LEU A 407 6.82 5.17 9.72
N ASN A 408 7.34 5.22 8.50
CA ASN A 408 8.72 5.63 8.23
C ASN A 408 8.75 6.88 7.35
N PHE A 409 9.66 7.81 7.65
CA PHE A 409 10.00 8.94 6.78
C PHE A 409 11.37 8.71 6.13
N LEU A 410 11.37 8.41 4.84
CA LEU A 410 12.59 8.33 4.03
C LEU A 410 12.81 9.67 3.33
N SER A 411 13.88 10.39 3.57
CA SER A 411 14.56 10.57 4.85
C SER A 411 14.17 11.91 5.47
N ILE A 412 14.66 12.18 6.68
CA ILE A 412 14.50 13.49 7.33
C ILE A 412 15.61 14.50 6.96
N ASP A 413 16.61 14.07 6.19
CA ASP A 413 17.71 14.89 5.68
C ASP A 413 17.79 14.84 4.14
N ASP A 414 18.11 15.97 3.51
CA ASP A 414 18.31 16.04 2.06
C ASP A 414 19.69 15.52 1.61
N SER A 415 19.95 15.52 0.31
CA SER A 415 21.20 15.02 -0.28
C SER A 415 22.47 15.72 0.23
N PHE A 416 22.33 16.90 0.84
CA PHE A 416 23.39 17.70 1.43
C PHE A 416 23.38 17.63 2.97
N GLY A 417 22.56 16.77 3.57
CA GLY A 417 22.42 16.62 5.02
C GLY A 417 21.74 17.81 5.69
N ASN A 418 21.00 18.65 4.96
CA ASN A 418 20.15 19.65 5.60
C ASN A 418 18.88 18.98 6.13
N MET A 419 18.35 19.49 7.24
CA MET A 419 17.07 19.06 7.82
C MET A 419 16.09 20.23 7.79
N PRO A 420 15.44 20.51 6.63
CA PRO A 420 14.57 21.67 6.49
C PRO A 420 13.27 21.48 7.27
N THR A 421 12.99 22.36 8.24
CA THR A 421 11.76 22.33 9.06
C THR A 421 10.47 22.49 8.25
N GLN A 422 10.56 23.03 7.04
CA GLN A 422 9.44 23.17 6.11
C GLN A 422 8.73 21.84 5.84
N VAL A 423 9.46 20.74 5.66
CA VAL A 423 8.87 19.46 5.28
C VAL A 423 8.03 18.83 6.41
N PRO A 424 8.52 18.71 7.67
CA PRO A 424 7.66 18.23 8.75
C PRO A 424 6.43 19.13 8.96
N ASP A 425 6.54 20.45 8.81
CA ASP A 425 5.43 21.40 8.96
C ASP A 425 4.33 21.20 7.90
N GLU A 426 4.71 20.82 6.68
CA GLU A 426 3.78 20.60 5.56
C GLU A 426 3.19 19.18 5.53
N VAL A 427 4.01 18.16 5.82
CA VAL A 427 3.62 16.75 5.70
C VAL A 427 2.79 16.26 6.88
N THR A 428 3.13 16.69 8.10
CA THR A 428 2.47 16.22 9.33
C THR A 428 0.95 16.38 9.30
N PRO A 429 0.38 17.55 8.91
CA PRO A 429 -1.06 17.71 8.83
C PRO A 429 -1.74 16.71 7.90
N HIS A 430 -1.10 16.33 6.78
CA HIS A 430 -1.65 15.39 5.81
C HIS A 430 -1.65 13.95 6.33
N ILE A 431 -0.56 13.51 6.97
CA ILE A 431 -0.49 12.19 7.62
C ILE A 431 -1.55 12.07 8.72
N LEU A 432 -1.65 13.09 9.58
CA LEU A 432 -2.64 13.10 10.66
C LEU A 432 -4.07 13.14 10.12
N LYS A 433 -4.34 13.93 9.07
CA LYS A 433 -5.65 13.95 8.42
C LYS A 433 -6.00 12.58 7.85
N ALA A 434 -5.09 11.92 7.16
CA ALA A 434 -5.30 10.56 6.66
C ALA A 434 -5.57 9.56 7.80
N ARG A 435 -4.88 9.71 8.94
CA ARG A 435 -5.09 8.88 10.14
C ARG A 435 -6.44 9.14 10.81
N TYR A 436 -6.95 10.37 10.78
CA TYR A 436 -8.27 10.70 11.32
C TYR A 436 -9.43 10.18 10.45
N ASP A 437 -9.18 10.05 9.15
CA ASP A 437 -10.14 9.52 8.18
C ASP A 437 -9.92 8.03 7.88
N ALA A 438 -9.07 7.36 8.66
CA ALA A 438 -8.66 6.00 8.40
C ALA A 438 -9.86 5.02 8.36
N PRO A 439 -9.77 3.94 7.57
CA PRO A 439 -10.85 2.96 7.48
C PRO A 439 -11.19 2.32 8.83
N THR A 440 -12.48 2.11 9.06
CA THR A 440 -13.04 1.44 10.26
C THR A 440 -13.96 0.26 9.91
N ALA A 441 -14.35 0.16 8.63
CA ALA A 441 -15.17 -0.91 8.09
C ALA A 441 -14.69 -1.27 6.66
N PRO A 442 -15.10 -2.43 6.12
CA PRO A 442 -14.83 -2.77 4.72
C PRO A 442 -15.35 -1.69 3.77
N GLY A 443 -14.56 -1.33 2.76
CA GLY A 443 -14.99 -0.38 1.73
C GLY A 443 -16.06 -0.94 0.79
N PRO A 444 -16.56 -0.12 -0.15
CA PRO A 444 -17.51 -0.56 -1.18
C PRO A 444 -16.95 -1.67 -2.09
N LEU A 445 -15.63 -1.75 -2.25
CA LEU A 445 -14.95 -2.77 -3.03
C LEU A 445 -13.83 -3.40 -2.19
N VAL A 446 -13.91 -4.71 -1.99
CA VAL A 446 -12.96 -5.49 -1.17
C VAL A 446 -12.26 -6.50 -2.05
N TRP A 447 -10.92 -6.45 -2.09
CA TRP A 447 -10.11 -7.44 -2.79
C TRP A 447 -9.87 -8.65 -1.90
N VAL A 448 -10.46 -9.79 -2.28
CA VAL A 448 -10.19 -11.08 -1.66
C VAL A 448 -8.96 -11.68 -2.36
N TYR A 449 -7.80 -11.52 -1.73
CA TYR A 449 -6.50 -11.83 -2.29
C TYR A 449 -6.16 -13.34 -2.14
N PRO A 450 -5.84 -14.05 -3.23
CA PRO A 450 -5.55 -15.48 -3.25
C PRO A 450 -4.11 -15.80 -2.78
N PHE A 451 -3.77 -15.38 -1.55
CA PHE A 451 -2.41 -15.51 -1.02
C PHE A 451 -1.95 -16.97 -1.00
N ASP A 452 -2.70 -17.84 -0.31
CA ASP A 452 -2.35 -19.25 -0.18
C ASP A 452 -2.45 -19.99 -1.50
N GLU A 453 -3.48 -19.70 -2.29
CA GLU A 453 -3.71 -20.32 -3.59
C GLU A 453 -2.57 -20.04 -4.56
N TYR A 454 -2.05 -18.81 -4.63
CA TYR A 454 -0.91 -18.51 -5.51
C TYR A 454 0.32 -19.37 -5.18
N TYR A 455 0.65 -19.52 -3.90
CA TYR A 455 1.76 -20.39 -3.49
C TYR A 455 1.47 -21.85 -3.82
N ASP A 456 0.29 -22.34 -3.49
CA ASP A 456 -0.07 -23.72 -3.77
C ASP A 456 -0.06 -23.99 -5.29
N TRP A 457 -0.55 -23.06 -6.10
CA TRP A 457 -0.64 -23.20 -7.54
C TRP A 457 0.72 -23.22 -8.22
N ALA A 458 1.63 -22.33 -7.80
CA ALA A 458 2.97 -22.22 -8.37
C ALA A 458 3.74 -23.54 -8.31
N PHE A 459 3.55 -24.33 -7.24
CA PHE A 459 4.26 -25.59 -7.05
C PHE A 459 3.45 -26.84 -7.45
N ARG A 460 2.11 -26.78 -7.46
CA ARG A 460 1.24 -27.91 -7.85
C ARG A 460 1.01 -28.01 -9.35
N PHE A 461 1.00 -26.89 -10.09
CA PHE A 461 0.70 -26.86 -11.51
C PHE A 461 1.89 -26.34 -12.32
N LYS A 462 2.05 -26.84 -13.55
CA LYS A 462 3.17 -26.46 -14.42
C LYS A 462 2.86 -25.26 -15.32
N ASP A 463 1.61 -24.85 -15.40
CA ASP A 463 1.08 -23.92 -16.41
C ASP A 463 0.37 -22.70 -15.79
N ARG A 464 0.44 -22.51 -14.46
CA ARG A 464 -0.29 -21.45 -13.75
C ARG A 464 0.54 -20.24 -13.32
N LEU A 465 1.86 -20.23 -13.53
CA LEU A 465 2.66 -19.01 -13.33
C LEU A 465 2.16 -17.81 -14.17
N PRO A 466 1.76 -17.96 -15.45
CA PRO A 466 1.16 -16.86 -16.20
C PRO A 466 -0.13 -16.32 -15.56
N GLU A 467 -0.93 -17.18 -14.94
CA GLU A 467 -2.18 -16.82 -14.26
C GLU A 467 -1.92 -16.02 -12.98
N ILE A 468 -0.95 -16.46 -12.17
CA ILE A 468 -0.51 -15.76 -10.95
C ILE A 468 0.05 -14.38 -11.29
N TYR A 469 0.95 -14.31 -12.28
CA TYR A 469 1.54 -13.06 -12.76
C TYR A 469 0.46 -12.11 -13.27
N TYR A 470 -0.42 -12.60 -14.15
CA TYR A 470 -1.53 -11.84 -14.72
C TYR A 470 -2.43 -11.19 -13.66
N GLY A 471 -2.80 -11.94 -12.62
CA GLY A 471 -3.82 -11.51 -11.67
C GLY A 471 -3.48 -10.16 -11.04
N ASP A 472 -2.25 -10.01 -10.57
CA ASP A 472 -1.81 -8.77 -9.93
C ASP A 472 -1.58 -7.63 -10.93
N TRP A 473 -1.03 -7.92 -12.12
CA TRP A 473 -0.81 -6.91 -13.17
C TRP A 473 -2.11 -6.35 -13.75
N LEU A 474 -3.17 -7.17 -13.83
CA LEU A 474 -4.49 -6.71 -14.23
C LEU A 474 -5.03 -5.69 -13.22
N ILE A 475 -4.97 -6.02 -11.92
CA ILE A 475 -5.47 -5.14 -10.86
C ILE A 475 -4.66 -3.83 -10.82
N ARG A 476 -3.34 -3.88 -10.98
CA ARG A 476 -2.50 -2.67 -11.08
C ARG A 476 -3.06 -1.71 -12.13
N GLN A 477 -3.33 -2.21 -13.33
CA GLN A 477 -3.89 -1.37 -14.38
C GLN A 477 -5.31 -0.91 -14.08
N ALA A 478 -6.14 -1.74 -13.45
CA ALA A 478 -7.48 -1.34 -13.06
C ALA A 478 -7.48 -0.18 -12.05
N LEU A 479 -6.57 -0.21 -11.07
CA LEU A 479 -6.39 0.88 -10.09
C LEU A 479 -5.93 2.18 -10.77
N ASN A 480 -4.94 2.09 -11.68
CA ASN A 480 -4.51 3.23 -12.50
C ASN A 480 -5.62 3.79 -13.43
N ASN A 481 -6.71 3.03 -13.59
CA ASN A 481 -7.89 3.42 -14.37
C ASN A 481 -9.12 3.68 -13.49
N GLY A 482 -8.91 4.00 -12.20
CA GLY A 482 -9.94 4.52 -11.30
C GLY A 482 -10.78 3.45 -10.59
N LEU A 483 -10.36 2.19 -10.58
CA LEU A 483 -11.02 1.16 -9.77
C LEU A 483 -10.81 1.46 -8.26
N PRO A 484 -11.87 1.62 -7.45
CA PRO A 484 -11.78 2.23 -6.11
C PRO A 484 -11.44 1.25 -4.99
N VAL A 485 -10.52 0.30 -5.22
CA VAL A 485 -10.17 -0.69 -4.18
C VAL A 485 -9.43 -0.01 -3.05
N ASN A 486 -9.88 -0.22 -1.81
CA ASN A 486 -9.18 0.25 -0.61
C ASN A 486 -9.05 -0.83 0.47
N THR A 487 -9.69 -1.99 0.33
CA THR A 487 -9.73 -3.00 1.37
C THR A 487 -9.21 -4.32 0.83
N VAL A 488 -8.32 -4.98 1.57
CA VAL A 488 -7.81 -6.30 1.23
C VAL A 488 -8.08 -7.30 2.35
N ILE A 489 -8.37 -8.54 1.97
CA ILE A 489 -8.49 -9.69 2.87
C ILE A 489 -7.93 -10.92 2.14
N SER A 490 -7.22 -11.81 2.82
CA SER A 490 -6.83 -13.07 2.18
C SER A 490 -8.04 -13.99 2.00
N THR A 491 -7.99 -14.89 1.03
CA THR A 491 -8.98 -15.99 0.86
C THR A 491 -9.18 -16.79 2.14
N GLY A 492 -8.10 -17.17 2.83
CA GLY A 492 -8.16 -17.89 4.11
C GLY A 492 -8.84 -17.10 5.23
N SER A 493 -8.55 -15.80 5.35
CA SER A 493 -9.22 -14.93 6.33
C SER A 493 -10.68 -14.69 5.95
N PHE A 494 -10.99 -14.50 4.68
CA PHE A 494 -12.35 -14.34 4.16
C PHE A 494 -13.25 -15.50 4.57
N GLN A 495 -12.81 -16.75 4.34
CA GLN A 495 -13.57 -17.93 4.69
C GLN A 495 -13.86 -18.03 6.19
N LYS A 496 -12.91 -17.64 7.05
CA LYS A 496 -13.12 -17.58 8.51
C LYS A 496 -14.14 -16.50 8.89
N VAL A 497 -14.00 -15.30 8.31
CA VAL A 497 -14.86 -14.16 8.60
C VAL A 497 -16.30 -14.42 8.21
N ILE A 498 -16.56 -14.92 6.99
CA ILE A 498 -17.94 -15.20 6.57
C ILE A 498 -18.57 -16.36 7.34
N GLY A 499 -17.76 -17.33 7.80
CA GLY A 499 -18.24 -18.41 8.66
C GLY A 499 -18.69 -17.93 10.05
N GLN A 500 -18.12 -16.81 10.53
CA GLN A 500 -18.44 -16.21 11.84
C GLN A 500 -19.47 -15.08 11.76
N ASN A 501 -19.37 -14.25 10.71
CA ASN A 501 -20.22 -13.09 10.49
C ASN A 501 -20.54 -12.95 8.98
N PRO A 502 -21.56 -13.67 8.48
CA PRO A 502 -21.97 -13.63 7.08
C PRO A 502 -22.32 -12.22 6.58
N ALA A 503 -22.79 -11.34 7.47
CA ALA A 503 -23.22 -9.99 7.13
C ALA A 503 -22.05 -8.99 6.99
N ARG A 504 -20.80 -9.39 7.29
CA ARG A 504 -19.64 -8.47 7.34
C ARG A 504 -19.42 -7.69 6.04
N PHE A 505 -19.75 -8.31 4.90
CA PHE A 505 -19.53 -7.75 3.56
C PHE A 505 -20.83 -7.37 2.83
N LYS A 506 -21.97 -7.24 3.53
CA LYS A 506 -23.27 -6.97 2.91
C LYS A 506 -23.31 -5.66 2.07
N GLU A 507 -22.50 -4.67 2.46
CA GLU A 507 -22.38 -3.38 1.79
C GLU A 507 -21.28 -3.36 0.72
N SER A 508 -20.50 -4.43 0.60
CA SER A 508 -19.33 -4.50 -0.27
C SER A 508 -19.59 -5.36 -1.51
N VAL A 509 -18.89 -5.03 -2.60
CA VAL A 509 -18.64 -5.94 -3.71
C VAL A 509 -17.31 -6.63 -3.43
N LEU A 510 -17.28 -7.95 -3.47
CA LEU A 510 -16.04 -8.72 -3.38
C LEU A 510 -15.43 -8.84 -4.77
N LEU A 511 -14.13 -8.60 -4.87
CA LEU A 511 -13.33 -8.75 -6.09
C LEU A 511 -12.31 -9.86 -5.87
N THR A 512 -12.29 -10.87 -6.73
CA THR A 512 -11.31 -11.97 -6.62
C THR A 512 -11.11 -12.69 -7.95
N ILE A 513 -10.16 -13.62 -7.98
CA ILE A 513 -9.89 -14.45 -9.16
C ILE A 513 -10.84 -15.65 -9.25
N VAL A 514 -10.87 -16.32 -10.40
CA VAL A 514 -11.59 -17.59 -10.53
C VAL A 514 -10.95 -18.65 -9.62
N PRO A 515 -11.73 -19.33 -8.75
CA PRO A 515 -11.20 -20.32 -7.81
C PRO A 515 -10.83 -21.65 -8.49
N GLU A 516 -9.94 -22.41 -7.86
CA GLU A 516 -9.62 -23.80 -8.25
C GLU A 516 -10.84 -24.73 -8.05
N ALA A 517 -11.04 -25.65 -9.00
CA ALA A 517 -12.09 -26.67 -8.95
C ALA A 517 -12.11 -27.46 -7.64
N GLY A 518 -13.29 -27.52 -7.00
CA GLY A 518 -13.52 -28.29 -5.77
C GLY A 518 -12.92 -27.66 -4.51
N SER A 519 -12.25 -26.50 -4.62
CA SER A 519 -11.60 -25.84 -3.49
C SER A 519 -12.61 -25.36 -2.44
N ALA A 520 -12.11 -25.14 -1.22
CA ALA A 520 -12.92 -24.54 -0.16
C ALA A 520 -13.33 -23.10 -0.51
N LEU A 521 -12.48 -22.37 -1.25
CA LEU A 521 -12.79 -21.04 -1.77
C LEU A 521 -13.95 -21.08 -2.78
N GLU A 522 -13.94 -22.03 -3.72
CA GLU A 522 -15.03 -22.21 -4.69
C GLU A 522 -16.40 -22.31 -3.99
N LYS A 523 -16.49 -23.19 -3.00
CA LYS A 523 -17.71 -23.39 -2.20
C LYS A 523 -18.11 -22.12 -1.45
N ALA A 524 -17.14 -21.47 -0.80
CA ALA A 524 -17.38 -20.24 -0.05
C ALA A 524 -17.92 -19.10 -0.93
N LEU A 525 -17.38 -18.93 -2.14
CA LEU A 525 -17.82 -17.91 -3.09
C LEU A 525 -19.21 -18.20 -3.66
N ILE A 526 -19.51 -19.47 -3.99
CA ILE A 526 -20.86 -19.89 -4.42
C ILE A 526 -21.87 -19.57 -3.32
N THR A 527 -21.62 -20.05 -2.10
CA THR A 527 -22.51 -19.81 -0.96
C THR A 527 -22.65 -18.33 -0.62
N PHE A 528 -21.59 -17.53 -0.78
CA PHE A 528 -21.67 -16.09 -0.57
C PHE A 528 -22.65 -15.43 -1.56
N VAL A 529 -22.57 -15.77 -2.86
CA VAL A 529 -23.48 -15.24 -3.88
C VAL A 529 -24.91 -15.71 -3.64
N GLU A 530 -25.13 -17.00 -3.41
CA GLU A 530 -26.47 -17.57 -3.18
C GLU A 530 -27.19 -16.94 -1.96
N ASN A 531 -26.42 -16.42 -1.00
CA ASN A 531 -26.95 -15.75 0.19
C ASN A 531 -27.06 -14.22 0.06
N GLY A 532 -27.11 -13.68 -1.17
CA GLY A 532 -27.28 -12.25 -1.40
C GLY A 532 -25.98 -11.47 -1.64
N GLY A 533 -24.84 -12.15 -1.68
CA GLY A 533 -23.53 -11.55 -1.88
C GLY A 533 -23.31 -10.97 -3.27
N LYS A 534 -22.47 -9.93 -3.34
CA LYS A 534 -22.07 -9.27 -4.60
C LYS A 534 -20.64 -9.63 -4.93
N LEU A 535 -20.43 -10.31 -6.05
CA LEU A 535 -19.14 -10.87 -6.43
C LEU A 535 -18.73 -10.41 -7.82
N MET A 536 -17.48 -9.96 -7.97
CA MET A 536 -16.80 -9.74 -9.23
C MET A 536 -15.61 -10.69 -9.31
N VAL A 537 -15.59 -11.52 -10.35
CA VAL A 537 -14.56 -12.54 -10.55
C VAL A 537 -13.79 -12.24 -11.82
N TYR A 538 -12.46 -12.31 -11.77
CA TYR A 538 -11.62 -12.06 -12.94
C TYR A 538 -10.62 -13.18 -13.26
N GLY A 539 -10.22 -13.23 -14.53
CA GLY A 539 -9.17 -14.14 -15.01
C GLY A 539 -9.66 -15.38 -15.74
N PRO A 540 -8.73 -16.25 -16.16
CA PRO A 540 -9.05 -17.46 -16.91
C PRO A 540 -9.91 -18.41 -16.09
N ALA A 541 -10.84 -19.11 -16.75
CA ALA A 541 -11.73 -20.09 -16.11
C ALA A 541 -11.37 -21.54 -16.43
N GLY A 542 -10.14 -21.79 -16.92
CA GLY A 542 -9.69 -23.13 -17.34
C GLY A 542 -9.58 -24.13 -16.19
N HIS A 543 -9.26 -23.64 -14.99
CA HIS A 543 -9.11 -24.45 -13.77
C HIS A 543 -10.35 -24.43 -12.85
N ALA A 544 -11.45 -23.83 -13.30
CA ALA A 544 -12.69 -23.74 -12.53
C ALA A 544 -13.44 -25.08 -12.50
N GLY A 545 -14.07 -25.39 -11.37
CA GLY A 545 -14.91 -26.58 -11.26
C GLY A 545 -16.24 -26.38 -11.95
N LYS A 546 -16.92 -27.49 -12.29
CA LYS A 546 -18.23 -27.45 -12.95
C LYS A 546 -19.24 -26.59 -12.17
N ALA A 547 -19.24 -26.67 -10.83
CA ALA A 547 -20.14 -25.90 -9.99
C ALA A 547 -19.95 -24.38 -10.17
N PHE A 548 -18.70 -23.91 -10.26
CA PHE A 548 -18.43 -22.50 -10.47
C PHE A 548 -18.70 -22.05 -11.92
N LEU A 549 -18.40 -22.91 -12.90
CA LEU A 549 -18.77 -22.67 -14.30
C LEU A 549 -20.30 -22.56 -14.45
N ASP A 550 -21.05 -23.46 -13.80
CA ASP A 550 -22.50 -23.43 -13.75
C ASP A 550 -22.99 -22.16 -13.03
N LEU A 551 -22.38 -21.73 -11.91
CA LEU A 551 -22.68 -20.46 -11.22
C LEU A 551 -22.52 -19.27 -12.17
N LEU A 552 -21.50 -19.28 -13.03
CA LEU A 552 -21.24 -18.20 -13.98
C LEU A 552 -22.03 -18.33 -15.29
N ASN A 553 -22.72 -19.45 -15.57
CA ASN A 553 -23.22 -19.78 -16.91
C ASN A 553 -22.09 -19.70 -17.96
N LEU A 554 -20.92 -20.25 -17.63
CA LEU A 554 -19.69 -20.18 -18.42
C LEU A 554 -19.40 -21.52 -19.09
N GLN A 555 -18.99 -21.48 -20.35
CA GLN A 555 -18.28 -22.58 -21.00
C GLN A 555 -16.95 -22.08 -21.58
N ASN A 556 -15.93 -22.94 -21.51
CA ASN A 556 -14.67 -22.73 -22.20
C ASN A 556 -14.72 -23.42 -23.57
N VAL A 557 -14.34 -22.68 -24.61
CA VAL A 557 -14.13 -23.16 -25.98
C VAL A 557 -12.66 -22.99 -26.35
N THR A 558 -12.28 -23.31 -27.59
CA THR A 558 -10.91 -23.14 -28.07
C THR A 558 -10.41 -21.70 -27.80
N PRO A 559 -9.28 -21.53 -27.08
CA PRO A 559 -8.76 -20.21 -26.78
C PRO A 559 -8.31 -19.48 -28.04
N LEU A 560 -8.50 -18.16 -28.06
CA LEU A 560 -7.99 -17.26 -29.10
C LEU A 560 -7.05 -16.21 -28.49
N GLU A 561 -6.11 -15.71 -29.28
CA GLU A 561 -5.19 -14.64 -28.91
C GLU A 561 -4.92 -13.70 -30.10
N GLY A 562 -4.21 -12.61 -29.85
CA GLY A 562 -3.89 -11.59 -30.85
C GLY A 562 -4.89 -10.44 -30.87
N GLU A 563 -5.15 -9.91 -32.06
CA GLU A 563 -6.00 -8.74 -32.23
C GLU A 563 -7.49 -9.12 -32.27
N PHE A 564 -8.31 -8.34 -31.54
CA PHE A 564 -9.76 -8.45 -31.52
C PHE A 564 -10.41 -7.08 -31.71
N LYS A 565 -11.64 -7.11 -32.24
CA LYS A 565 -12.59 -6.00 -32.09
C LYS A 565 -13.44 -6.20 -30.85
N ILE A 566 -13.35 -5.29 -29.89
CA ILE A 566 -14.15 -5.29 -28.66
C ILE A 566 -15.43 -4.46 -28.82
N SER A 567 -16.52 -4.96 -28.27
CA SER A 567 -17.78 -4.25 -28.12
C SER A 567 -18.28 -4.38 -26.69
N SER A 568 -18.87 -3.32 -26.15
CA SER A 568 -19.39 -3.26 -24.78
C SER A 568 -20.76 -2.59 -24.74
N VAL A 569 -21.59 -2.97 -23.77
CA VAL A 569 -22.87 -2.30 -23.48
C VAL A 569 -22.67 -0.97 -22.73
N TYR A 570 -21.49 -0.77 -22.16
CA TYR A 570 -21.16 0.47 -21.45
C TYR A 570 -20.84 1.59 -22.44
N ALA A 571 -21.39 2.77 -22.19
CA ALA A 571 -21.02 3.98 -22.94
C ALA A 571 -19.55 4.37 -22.71
N GLY A 572 -18.97 3.99 -21.56
CA GLY A 572 -17.61 4.32 -21.17
C GLY A 572 -17.45 5.75 -20.66
N ASP A 573 -16.21 6.22 -20.59
CA ASP A 573 -15.88 7.61 -20.24
C ASP A 573 -16.36 8.60 -21.32
N GLU A 574 -16.73 9.80 -20.89
CA GLU A 574 -17.15 10.88 -21.79
C GLU A 574 -15.95 11.60 -22.40
N MET A 575 -15.81 11.53 -23.71
CA MET A 575 -14.67 12.12 -24.43
C MET A 575 -15.08 12.64 -25.81
N LYS A 576 -14.31 13.60 -26.36
CA LYS A 576 -14.49 14.03 -27.74
C LYS A 576 -14.05 12.95 -28.72
N SER A 577 -12.96 12.26 -28.40
CA SER A 577 -12.49 11.08 -29.10
C SER A 577 -12.74 9.85 -28.24
N SER A 578 -13.56 8.91 -28.72
CA SER A 578 -13.84 7.67 -28.00
C SER A 578 -12.61 6.76 -27.93
N TYR A 579 -12.61 5.82 -26.99
CA TYR A 579 -11.62 4.74 -27.00
C TYR A 579 -11.70 3.94 -28.32
N PRO A 580 -10.56 3.45 -28.84
CA PRO A 580 -10.56 2.49 -29.93
C PRO A 580 -11.38 1.25 -29.58
N ASN A 581 -11.93 0.60 -30.60
CA ASN A 581 -12.58 -0.72 -30.44
C ASN A 581 -11.64 -1.89 -30.75
N LYS A 582 -10.35 -1.61 -30.90
CA LYS A 582 -9.29 -2.61 -31.15
C LYS A 582 -8.62 -2.95 -29.83
N ILE A 583 -8.40 -4.23 -29.55
CA ILE A 583 -7.67 -4.70 -28.37
C ILE A 583 -6.73 -5.84 -28.77
N VAL A 584 -5.56 -5.91 -28.13
CA VAL A 584 -4.63 -7.02 -28.31
C VAL A 584 -4.62 -7.85 -27.03
N HIS A 585 -4.90 -9.14 -27.15
CA HIS A 585 -4.84 -10.09 -26.06
C HIS A 585 -3.66 -11.04 -26.25
N SER A 586 -2.66 -10.93 -25.37
CA SER A 586 -1.52 -11.84 -25.33
C SER A 586 -1.72 -12.88 -24.24
N ALA A 587 -1.71 -14.17 -24.60
CA ALA A 587 -1.85 -15.25 -23.62
C ALA A 587 -0.75 -15.21 -22.55
N LEU A 588 0.47 -14.85 -22.95
CA LEU A 588 1.64 -14.76 -22.05
C LEU A 588 1.39 -13.82 -20.87
N PHE A 589 0.82 -12.65 -21.13
CA PHE A 589 0.58 -11.61 -20.10
C PHE A 589 -0.83 -11.65 -19.51
N SER A 590 -1.74 -12.47 -20.08
CA SER A 590 -3.17 -12.51 -19.73
C SER A 590 -3.63 -13.84 -19.10
N GLY A 591 -2.69 -14.68 -18.64
CA GLY A 591 -3.00 -15.96 -18.01
C GLY A 591 -3.62 -16.98 -18.97
N GLY A 592 -3.17 -17.00 -20.23
CA GLY A 592 -3.73 -17.84 -21.30
C GLY A 592 -4.63 -17.06 -22.26
N GLY A 593 -5.11 -17.70 -23.33
CA GLY A 593 -5.97 -17.07 -24.34
C GLY A 593 -7.42 -16.83 -23.88
N VAL A 594 -8.22 -16.23 -24.75
CA VAL A 594 -9.66 -15.97 -24.54
C VAL A 594 -10.47 -17.21 -24.94
N ALA A 595 -10.81 -18.04 -23.97
CA ALA A 595 -11.60 -19.27 -24.17
C ALA A 595 -13.10 -19.09 -23.87
N THR A 596 -13.53 -17.96 -23.31
CA THR A 596 -14.81 -17.87 -22.61
C THR A 596 -16.00 -17.57 -23.51
N ARG A 597 -17.12 -18.25 -23.24
CA ARG A 597 -18.45 -17.96 -23.79
C ARG A 597 -19.51 -18.19 -22.72
N VAL A 598 -20.63 -17.49 -22.84
CA VAL A 598 -21.84 -17.83 -22.09
C VAL A 598 -22.36 -19.19 -22.58
N GLN A 599 -22.63 -20.10 -21.65
CA GLN A 599 -23.07 -21.47 -21.96
C GLN A 599 -24.50 -21.47 -22.52
N ASN A 600 -25.43 -20.81 -21.83
CA ASN A 600 -26.80 -20.62 -22.28
C ASN A 600 -27.12 -19.13 -22.45
N ALA A 601 -26.89 -18.60 -23.65
CA ALA A 601 -27.15 -17.19 -23.97
C ALA A 601 -28.64 -16.81 -24.00
N LYS A 602 -29.56 -17.78 -23.94
CA LYS A 602 -31.01 -17.53 -23.90
C LYS A 602 -31.55 -17.50 -22.46
N GLU A 603 -30.70 -17.75 -21.46
CA GLU A 603 -31.10 -17.67 -20.07
C GLU A 603 -31.44 -16.21 -19.70
N PRO A 604 -32.64 -15.93 -19.14
CA PRO A 604 -33.08 -14.55 -18.86
C PRO A 604 -32.29 -13.88 -17.72
N PHE A 605 -31.55 -14.67 -16.95
CA PHE A 605 -30.80 -14.26 -15.77
C PHE A 605 -29.34 -13.91 -16.07
N THR A 606 -28.89 -14.08 -17.32
CA THR A 606 -27.53 -13.76 -17.76
C THR A 606 -27.56 -12.64 -18.79
N LYS A 607 -26.79 -11.58 -18.56
CA LYS A 607 -26.64 -10.44 -19.47
C LYS A 607 -25.19 -10.28 -19.88
N ILE A 608 -24.91 -10.45 -21.17
CA ILE A 608 -23.58 -10.21 -21.74
C ILE A 608 -23.29 -8.71 -21.75
N LEU A 609 -22.12 -8.33 -21.21
CA LEU A 609 -21.69 -6.94 -21.04
C LEU A 609 -20.62 -6.54 -22.05
N SER A 610 -19.71 -7.46 -22.42
CA SER A 610 -18.67 -7.19 -23.40
C SER A 610 -18.24 -8.44 -24.16
N GLN A 611 -17.88 -8.25 -25.43
CA GLN A 611 -17.53 -9.31 -26.38
C GLN A 611 -16.31 -8.93 -27.19
N MET A 612 -15.46 -9.90 -27.50
CA MET A 612 -14.31 -9.77 -28.39
C MET A 612 -14.54 -10.63 -29.64
N ASN A 613 -14.31 -10.06 -30.82
CA ASN A 613 -14.51 -10.72 -32.11
C ASN A 613 -13.19 -10.75 -32.90
N GLN A 614 -12.89 -11.90 -33.49
CA GLN A 614 -11.73 -12.10 -34.37
C GLN A 614 -12.18 -12.91 -35.59
N GLY A 615 -12.25 -12.27 -36.75
CA GLY A 615 -12.88 -12.88 -37.94
C GLY A 615 -14.35 -13.25 -37.67
N SER A 616 -14.72 -14.51 -37.92
CA SER A 616 -16.05 -15.05 -37.61
C SER A 616 -16.20 -15.54 -36.17
N GLU A 617 -15.10 -15.60 -35.41
CA GLU A 617 -15.10 -16.11 -34.05
C GLU A 617 -15.47 -15.02 -33.04
N LYS A 618 -16.19 -15.44 -32.00
CA LYS A 618 -16.69 -14.56 -30.95
C LYS A 618 -16.41 -15.14 -29.57
N ARG A 619 -15.97 -14.29 -28.65
CA ARG A 619 -15.76 -14.63 -27.23
C ARG A 619 -16.50 -13.64 -26.35
N ASP A 620 -17.18 -14.15 -25.33
CA ASP A 620 -17.80 -13.33 -24.30
C ASP A 620 -16.74 -13.09 -23.23
N VAL A 621 -16.50 -11.84 -22.87
CA VAL A 621 -15.36 -11.46 -22.00
C VAL A 621 -15.78 -10.70 -20.75
N ALA A 622 -17.03 -10.24 -20.69
CA ALA A 622 -17.66 -9.80 -19.46
C ALA A 622 -19.16 -10.06 -19.50
N TRP A 623 -19.74 -10.55 -18.41
CA TRP A 623 -21.18 -10.66 -18.23
C TRP A 623 -21.57 -10.65 -16.75
N VAL A 624 -22.84 -10.35 -16.49
CA VAL A 624 -23.45 -10.43 -15.16
C VAL A 624 -24.49 -11.53 -15.13
N ARG A 625 -24.63 -12.18 -13.99
CA ARG A 625 -25.70 -13.14 -13.71
C ARG A 625 -26.32 -12.88 -12.35
N GLU A 626 -27.65 -13.01 -12.28
CA GLU A 626 -28.44 -12.91 -11.05
C GLU A 626 -29.61 -13.91 -11.11
N GLN A 627 -29.69 -14.86 -10.19
CA GLN A 627 -30.83 -15.79 -10.10
C GLN A 627 -31.83 -15.32 -9.05
N LYS A 628 -33.10 -15.75 -9.21
CA LYS A 628 -34.18 -15.39 -8.28
C LYS A 628 -33.99 -15.96 -6.88
N ASP A 629 -33.37 -17.13 -6.78
CA ASP A 629 -33.11 -17.87 -5.53
C ASP A 629 -31.83 -17.41 -4.81
N TRP A 630 -31.04 -16.50 -5.39
CA TRP A 630 -29.82 -15.98 -4.77
C TRP A 630 -30.04 -14.85 -3.75
N ASN A 631 -31.27 -14.61 -3.30
CA ASN A 631 -31.58 -13.57 -2.30
C ASN A 631 -31.06 -12.17 -2.67
N GLY A 632 -31.08 -11.83 -3.97
CA GLY A 632 -30.52 -10.58 -4.49
C GLY A 632 -29.02 -10.62 -4.77
N GLY A 633 -28.41 -11.79 -4.65
CA GLY A 633 -27.02 -12.06 -4.96
C GLY A 633 -26.74 -11.94 -6.45
N LYS A 634 -25.51 -11.54 -6.76
CA LYS A 634 -25.12 -11.15 -8.11
C LYS A 634 -23.65 -11.44 -8.34
N VAL A 635 -23.35 -12.02 -9.50
CA VAL A 635 -21.98 -12.28 -9.93
C VAL A 635 -21.68 -11.63 -11.27
N VAL A 636 -20.56 -10.95 -11.35
CA VAL A 636 -19.97 -10.44 -12.60
C VAL A 636 -18.72 -11.25 -12.89
N TYR A 637 -18.62 -11.79 -14.10
CA TYR A 637 -17.39 -12.41 -14.60
C TYR A 637 -16.70 -11.48 -15.60
N ILE A 638 -15.37 -11.36 -15.51
CA ILE A 638 -14.53 -10.61 -16.45
C ILE A 638 -13.30 -11.45 -16.81
N ARG A 639 -13.17 -11.86 -18.08
CA ARG A 639 -12.00 -12.63 -18.52
C ARG A 639 -10.69 -11.84 -18.36
N GLY A 640 -10.76 -10.53 -18.61
CA GLY A 640 -9.70 -9.54 -18.44
C GLY A 640 -8.51 -9.72 -19.38
N THR A 641 -8.10 -8.63 -20.03
CA THR A 641 -6.86 -8.57 -20.83
C THR A 641 -5.89 -7.66 -20.10
N ASN A 642 -4.66 -8.11 -19.89
CA ASN A 642 -3.60 -7.25 -19.40
C ASN A 642 -3.09 -6.39 -20.57
N SER A 643 -3.57 -5.13 -20.67
CA SER A 643 -3.21 -4.17 -21.73
C SER A 643 -1.81 -3.57 -21.53
N SER A 644 -0.81 -4.44 -21.36
CA SER A 644 0.59 -4.06 -21.22
C SER A 644 1.50 -5.21 -21.65
N LYS A 645 2.74 -4.90 -22.03
CA LYS A 645 3.71 -5.88 -22.50
C LYS A 645 5.13 -5.53 -22.09
N PHE A 646 6.00 -6.51 -22.07
CA PHE A 646 7.43 -6.29 -21.87
C PHE A 646 8.08 -5.77 -23.16
N THR A 647 8.82 -4.67 -23.06
CA THR A 647 9.49 -4.00 -24.19
C THR A 647 11.01 -3.88 -24.00
N GLY A 648 11.56 -4.54 -22.97
CA GLY A 648 12.99 -4.47 -22.62
C GLY A 648 13.33 -3.49 -21.49
N GLY A 649 12.35 -2.71 -21.00
CA GLY A 649 12.51 -1.84 -19.83
C GLY A 649 12.38 -2.59 -18.48
N LYS A 650 12.39 -1.85 -17.37
CA LYS A 650 12.21 -2.45 -16.02
C LYS A 650 10.79 -2.99 -15.83
N LEU A 651 9.76 -2.20 -16.15
CA LEU A 651 8.36 -2.57 -15.94
C LEU A 651 7.64 -2.89 -17.26
N LEU A 652 6.46 -3.49 -17.17
CA LEU A 652 5.57 -3.66 -18.32
C LEU A 652 5.13 -2.29 -18.84
N THR A 653 5.26 -2.08 -20.16
CA THR A 653 4.80 -0.89 -20.85
C THR A 653 3.30 -1.03 -21.14
N PRO A 654 2.45 -0.11 -20.65
CA PRO A 654 1.04 -0.08 -21.03
C PRO A 654 0.86 0.11 -22.53
N ASP A 655 -0.19 -0.47 -23.09
CA ASP A 655 -0.60 -0.20 -24.47
C ASP A 655 -1.00 1.27 -24.64
N ASP A 656 -0.80 1.82 -25.84
CA ASP A 656 -1.23 3.19 -26.17
C ASP A 656 -2.78 3.26 -26.19
N PRO A 657 -3.41 3.99 -25.25
CA PRO A 657 -4.87 4.03 -25.14
C PRO A 657 -5.53 4.77 -26.32
N SER A 658 -4.76 5.51 -27.13
CA SER A 658 -5.26 6.14 -28.37
C SER A 658 -5.36 5.17 -29.55
N GLN A 659 -4.68 4.01 -29.47
CA GLN A 659 -4.65 2.99 -30.52
C GLN A 659 -5.36 1.69 -30.11
N LEU A 660 -5.29 1.34 -28.83
CA LEU A 660 -5.82 0.11 -28.26
C LEU A 660 -6.74 0.40 -27.08
N PHE A 661 -7.84 -0.34 -27.00
CA PHE A 661 -8.73 -0.33 -25.85
C PHE A 661 -8.01 -0.87 -24.61
N THR A 662 -8.11 -0.13 -23.50
CA THR A 662 -7.59 -0.55 -22.20
C THR A 662 -8.54 -1.56 -21.55
N GLY A 663 -8.26 -2.86 -21.70
CA GLY A 663 -9.05 -3.97 -21.18
C GLY A 663 -9.42 -3.86 -19.69
N PRO A 664 -8.51 -3.44 -18.79
CA PRO A 664 -8.78 -3.28 -17.36
C PRO A 664 -9.90 -2.28 -17.01
N LEU A 665 -10.30 -1.38 -17.93
CA LEU A 665 -11.46 -0.48 -17.74
C LEU A 665 -12.77 -1.24 -17.49
N LEU A 666 -12.89 -2.47 -17.99
CA LEU A 666 -14.08 -3.29 -17.80
C LEU A 666 -14.39 -3.56 -16.33
N LEU A 667 -13.37 -3.63 -15.45
CA LEU A 667 -13.55 -3.79 -14.01
C LEU A 667 -14.28 -2.58 -13.40
N ARG A 668 -13.86 -1.35 -13.76
CA ARG A 668 -14.52 -0.13 -13.29
C ARG A 668 -15.93 -0.01 -13.88
N TYR A 669 -16.10 -0.24 -15.18
CA TYR A 669 -17.42 -0.13 -15.82
C TYR A 669 -18.42 -1.15 -15.29
N ALA A 670 -17.97 -2.37 -14.97
CA ALA A 670 -18.86 -3.40 -14.44
C ALA A 670 -19.37 -3.15 -13.02
N LEU A 671 -18.81 -2.17 -12.29
CA LEU A 671 -19.37 -1.72 -11.02
C LEU A 671 -20.79 -1.14 -11.19
N GLN A 672 -21.17 -0.70 -12.39
CA GLN A 672 -22.52 -0.21 -12.69
C GLN A 672 -23.60 -1.28 -12.45
N GLU A 673 -23.27 -2.56 -12.62
CA GLU A 673 -24.19 -3.68 -12.35
C GLU A 673 -24.49 -3.85 -10.85
N PHE A 674 -23.67 -3.23 -9.98
CA PHE A 674 -23.88 -3.10 -8.54
C PHE A 674 -24.37 -1.71 -8.13
N GLY A 675 -24.70 -0.84 -9.10
CA GLY A 675 -25.19 0.53 -8.89
C GLY A 675 -24.11 1.56 -8.58
N ILE A 676 -22.83 1.21 -8.72
CA ILE A 676 -21.68 2.11 -8.53
C ILE A 676 -21.19 2.55 -9.90
N ASP A 677 -21.41 3.82 -10.24
CA ASP A 677 -20.96 4.43 -11.49
C ASP A 677 -19.94 5.52 -11.21
N LEU A 678 -18.71 5.28 -11.68
CA LEU A 678 -17.54 6.13 -11.51
C LEU A 678 -17.09 6.55 -12.91
N GLY A 679 -17.77 7.56 -13.46
CA GLY A 679 -17.50 8.06 -14.80
C GLY A 679 -16.38 9.10 -14.81
N ILE A 680 -15.66 9.18 -15.92
CA ILE A 680 -14.67 10.23 -16.16
C ILE A 680 -15.08 11.00 -17.42
N ALA A 681 -14.96 12.32 -17.38
CA ALA A 681 -14.96 13.14 -18.59
C ALA A 681 -13.56 13.73 -18.83
N LYS A 682 -13.00 13.49 -20.01
CA LYS A 682 -11.68 13.96 -20.45
C LYS A 682 -11.68 14.21 -21.96
N GLU A 683 -10.66 14.88 -22.50
CA GLU A 683 -10.64 15.23 -23.93
C GLU A 683 -10.60 14.00 -24.85
N ASN A 684 -9.68 13.07 -24.56
CA ASN A 684 -9.40 11.90 -25.38
C ASN A 684 -8.67 10.80 -24.56
N PRO A 685 -8.47 9.59 -25.12
CA PRO A 685 -7.90 8.45 -24.39
C PRO A 685 -6.46 8.62 -23.89
N SER A 686 -5.64 9.46 -24.52
CA SER A 686 -4.21 9.62 -24.14
C SER A 686 -4.02 10.36 -22.82
N ILE A 687 -5.04 11.09 -22.36
CA ILE A 687 -5.04 11.68 -21.03
C ILE A 687 -5.18 10.56 -19.99
N LYS A 688 -4.20 10.46 -19.09
CA LYS A 688 -4.20 9.49 -17.98
C LYS A 688 -5.47 9.63 -17.14
N ASN A 689 -6.04 8.48 -16.75
CA ASN A 689 -7.19 8.45 -15.86
C ASN A 689 -6.78 8.81 -14.42
N PRO A 690 -7.68 9.39 -13.62
CA PRO A 690 -7.47 9.56 -12.20
C PRO A 690 -7.45 8.23 -11.46
N VAL A 691 -6.73 8.21 -10.34
CA VAL A 691 -6.71 7.12 -9.37
C VAL A 691 -7.64 7.50 -8.22
N LEU A 692 -8.42 6.53 -7.73
CA LEU A 692 -9.45 6.74 -6.73
C LEU A 692 -9.42 5.59 -5.72
N THR A 693 -9.65 5.91 -4.45
CA THR A 693 -10.07 4.95 -3.43
C THR A 693 -11.35 5.48 -2.76
N VAL A 694 -12.19 4.57 -2.30
CA VAL A 694 -13.37 4.91 -1.49
C VAL A 694 -13.37 4.02 -0.25
N SER A 695 -13.17 4.60 0.93
CA SER A 695 -13.14 3.86 2.21
C SER A 695 -14.33 4.17 3.10
N ARG A 696 -14.53 3.36 4.14
CA ARG A 696 -15.57 3.57 5.17
C ARG A 696 -14.92 3.94 6.50
N SER A 697 -15.24 5.12 7.02
CA SER A 697 -14.70 5.63 8.30
C SER A 697 -15.82 6.19 9.18
N HIS A 698 -16.10 5.58 10.33
CA HIS A 698 -17.15 5.97 11.26
C HIS A 698 -18.49 6.27 10.55
N ASN A 699 -18.97 5.27 9.80
CA ASN A 699 -20.12 5.34 8.90
C ASN A 699 -20.06 6.34 7.74
N ALA A 700 -19.00 7.13 7.56
CA ALA A 700 -18.83 8.00 6.38
C ALA A 700 -18.17 7.26 5.21
N PHE A 701 -18.30 7.82 4.02
CA PHE A 701 -17.49 7.47 2.86
C PHE A 701 -16.35 8.47 2.73
N ILE A 702 -15.11 8.01 2.66
CA ILE A 702 -13.95 8.86 2.42
C ILE A 702 -13.47 8.61 1.00
N PHE A 703 -13.44 9.65 0.19
CA PHE A 703 -12.95 9.62 -1.18
C PHE A 703 -11.56 10.23 -1.21
N SER A 704 -10.58 9.46 -1.66
CA SER A 704 -9.20 9.93 -1.81
C SER A 704 -8.74 9.69 -3.25
N GLY A 705 -8.17 10.69 -3.89
CA GLY A 705 -7.86 10.61 -5.31
C GLY A 705 -6.63 11.38 -5.76
N TYR A 706 -6.09 10.93 -6.89
CA TYR A 706 -5.04 11.58 -7.66
C TYR A 706 -5.54 11.89 -9.07
N ASN A 707 -5.51 13.17 -9.45
CA ASN A 707 -5.80 13.64 -10.79
C ASN A 707 -4.49 14.04 -11.48
N PRO A 708 -3.99 13.28 -12.47
CA PRO A 708 -2.79 13.67 -13.22
C PRO A 708 -2.99 14.94 -14.07
N ASN A 709 -4.24 15.35 -14.27
CA ASN A 709 -4.62 16.52 -15.04
C ASN A 709 -5.91 17.13 -14.45
N THR A 710 -5.91 18.44 -14.21
CA THR A 710 -7.02 19.19 -13.58
C THR A 710 -8.18 19.53 -14.51
N THR A 711 -8.06 19.25 -15.82
CA THR A 711 -9.16 19.38 -16.79
C THR A 711 -10.17 18.23 -16.73
N ILE A 712 -9.83 17.15 -16.01
CA ILE A 712 -10.67 15.97 -15.86
C ILE A 712 -11.85 16.28 -14.93
N ARG A 713 -13.05 15.82 -15.31
CA ARG A 713 -14.23 15.82 -14.43
C ARG A 713 -14.55 14.40 -13.98
N ASN A 714 -14.64 14.22 -12.67
CA ASN A 714 -15.06 12.97 -12.04
C ASN A 714 -16.58 12.98 -11.89
N LYS A 715 -17.25 11.87 -12.22
CA LYS A 715 -18.70 11.70 -12.08
C LYS A 715 -18.99 10.52 -11.17
N PHE A 716 -19.78 10.74 -10.13
CA PHE A 716 -20.09 9.71 -9.14
C PHE A 716 -21.58 9.48 -8.99
N ARG A 717 -21.97 8.21 -8.98
CA ARG A 717 -23.28 7.72 -8.56
C ARG A 717 -23.09 6.41 -7.82
N PHE A 718 -23.81 6.26 -6.73
CA PHE A 718 -23.85 5.04 -5.93
C PHE A 718 -25.31 4.58 -5.78
N PRO A 719 -25.55 3.35 -5.27
CA PRO A 719 -26.91 2.89 -4.97
C PRO A 719 -27.68 3.84 -4.04
N GLN A 720 -26.96 4.55 -3.17
CA GLN A 720 -27.47 5.55 -2.24
C GLN A 720 -27.91 6.87 -2.91
N GLY A 721 -27.38 7.21 -4.09
CA GLY A 721 -27.55 8.52 -4.70
C GLY A 721 -26.26 9.10 -5.29
N ALA A 722 -26.28 10.38 -5.64
CA ALA A 722 -25.08 11.17 -5.90
C ALA A 722 -24.39 11.49 -4.56
N PRO A 723 -23.13 11.07 -4.32
CA PRO A 723 -22.40 11.47 -3.12
C PRO A 723 -22.08 12.97 -3.15
N LEU A 724 -22.31 13.65 -2.04
CA LEU A 724 -21.86 15.04 -1.87
C LEU A 724 -20.56 15.06 -1.07
N LEU A 725 -19.50 15.61 -1.67
CA LEU A 725 -18.20 15.78 -1.01
C LEU A 725 -18.22 17.04 -0.12
N ASN A 726 -17.88 16.88 1.17
CA ASN A 726 -17.97 17.95 2.15
C ASN A 726 -17.09 19.16 1.76
N GLY A 727 -17.71 20.34 1.78
CA GLY A 727 -17.09 21.62 1.44
C GLY A 727 -17.02 21.93 -0.05
N LEU A 728 -17.71 21.15 -0.90
CA LEU A 728 -17.76 21.36 -2.34
C LEU A 728 -19.21 21.52 -2.83
N ASP A 729 -19.33 22.26 -3.93
CA ASP A 729 -20.55 22.37 -4.73
C ASP A 729 -20.43 21.45 -5.95
N THR A 730 -21.56 20.94 -6.45
CA THR A 730 -21.57 20.07 -7.63
C THR A 730 -22.80 20.30 -8.47
N GLN A 731 -22.63 20.20 -9.78
CA GLN A 731 -23.74 20.07 -10.72
C GLN A 731 -24.15 18.60 -10.79
N LEU A 732 -25.45 18.32 -10.62
CA LEU A 732 -25.99 17.02 -10.90
C LEU A 732 -26.24 16.86 -12.41
N GLU A 733 -25.73 15.76 -12.97
CA GLU A 733 -25.93 15.38 -14.36
C GLU A 733 -26.49 13.95 -14.43
N LYS A 734 -27.78 13.81 -14.74
CA LYS A 734 -28.49 12.52 -14.77
C LYS A 734 -28.28 11.72 -13.47
N GLY A 735 -28.41 12.41 -12.34
CA GLY A 735 -28.28 11.85 -11.00
C GLY A 735 -26.85 11.61 -10.52
N ARG A 736 -25.82 12.02 -11.26
CA ARG A 736 -24.40 11.94 -10.87
C ARG A 736 -23.92 13.28 -10.33
N SER A 737 -23.16 13.27 -9.23
CA SER A 737 -22.36 14.44 -8.84
C SER A 737 -21.16 14.57 -9.78
N VAL A 738 -20.87 15.77 -10.26
CA VAL A 738 -19.75 16.07 -11.16
C VAL A 738 -18.77 17.04 -10.50
N TYR A 739 -17.49 16.66 -10.45
CA TYR A 739 -16.44 17.43 -9.80
C TYR A 739 -15.18 17.59 -10.68
N SER A 740 -14.67 18.82 -10.78
CA SER A 740 -13.28 19.08 -11.14
C SER A 740 -12.46 19.17 -9.85
N LEU A 741 -11.52 18.26 -9.64
CA LEU A 741 -10.78 18.12 -8.38
C LEU A 741 -9.29 18.42 -8.59
N PRO A 742 -8.58 18.90 -7.56
CA PRO A 742 -7.14 19.18 -7.64
C PRO A 742 -6.33 17.89 -7.82
N THR A 743 -5.01 18.04 -8.02
CA THR A 743 -4.08 16.93 -8.21
C THR A 743 -4.18 15.89 -7.10
N ALA A 744 -4.20 16.30 -5.83
CA ALA A 744 -4.46 15.42 -4.70
C ALA A 744 -5.65 15.91 -3.87
N TRP A 745 -6.50 14.99 -3.43
CA TRP A 745 -7.65 15.35 -2.60
C TRP A 745 -8.09 14.19 -1.71
N ASN A 746 -8.68 14.55 -0.56
CA ASN A 746 -9.27 13.62 0.40
C ASN A 746 -10.52 14.26 1.01
N ARG A 747 -11.70 13.69 0.78
CA ARG A 747 -13.00 14.31 1.12
C ARG A 747 -13.95 13.31 1.75
N GLU A 748 -14.52 13.71 2.88
CA GLU A 748 -15.62 12.99 3.53
C GLU A 748 -16.93 13.24 2.77
N SER A 749 -17.73 12.19 2.63
CA SER A 749 -19.14 12.25 2.23
C SER A 749 -19.99 11.51 3.25
N ARG A 750 -20.97 12.24 3.81
CA ARG A 750 -22.02 11.70 4.69
C ARG A 750 -23.40 11.83 4.10
N VAL A 751 -23.52 12.40 2.91
CA VAL A 751 -24.80 12.74 2.30
C VAL A 751 -24.83 12.24 0.87
N PHE A 752 -25.87 11.49 0.55
CA PHE A 752 -26.20 11.12 -0.82
C PHE A 752 -27.54 11.73 -1.21
N VAL A 753 -27.64 12.24 -2.43
CA VAL A 753 -28.85 12.88 -2.94
C VAL A 753 -29.37 12.13 -4.15
N GLU A 754 -30.66 11.85 -4.14
CA GLU A 754 -31.41 11.34 -5.28
C GLU A 754 -32.24 12.48 -5.87
N GLN A 755 -31.67 13.07 -6.92
CA GLN A 755 -32.18 14.16 -7.73
C GLN A 755 -31.43 14.10 -9.07
N ASN A 756 -32.10 14.38 -10.20
CA ASN A 756 -31.50 14.16 -11.52
C ASN A 756 -30.58 15.29 -11.98
N GLU A 757 -30.91 16.54 -11.67
CA GLU A 757 -30.23 17.74 -12.18
C GLU A 757 -30.25 18.86 -11.15
N GLY A 758 -29.52 19.95 -11.42
CA GLY A 758 -29.41 21.11 -10.54
C GLY A 758 -28.10 21.15 -9.76
N MET A 759 -27.75 22.35 -9.29
CA MET A 759 -26.57 22.56 -8.46
C MET A 759 -26.92 22.24 -7.00
N VAL A 760 -26.14 21.38 -6.37
CA VAL A 760 -26.27 21.03 -4.95
C VAL A 760 -24.96 21.26 -4.20
N SER A 761 -25.07 21.56 -2.91
CA SER A 761 -23.93 21.90 -2.04
C SER A 761 -24.00 21.12 -0.74
N LEU A 762 -22.85 20.73 -0.19
CA LEU A 762 -22.72 20.20 1.17
C LEU A 762 -21.71 21.03 1.95
N LYS A 763 -22.14 21.64 3.06
CA LYS A 763 -21.29 22.43 3.94
C LYS A 763 -21.46 22.03 5.40
N GLU A 764 -20.36 21.70 6.06
CA GLU A 764 -20.33 21.61 7.53
C GLU A 764 -20.47 23.01 8.15
N LEU A 765 -21.39 23.15 9.10
CA LEU A 765 -21.65 24.38 9.84
C LEU A 765 -21.09 24.28 11.27
N HIS A 766 -20.93 25.43 11.92
CA HIS A 766 -20.70 25.44 13.37
C HIS A 766 -21.88 24.76 14.08
N SER A 767 -21.59 23.95 15.11
CA SER A 767 -22.63 23.22 15.85
C SER A 767 -23.68 24.16 16.46
N GLY A 768 -23.25 25.21 17.16
CA GLY A 768 -24.11 26.26 17.73
C GLY A 768 -25.06 25.80 18.84
N GLU A 769 -24.99 24.54 19.26
CA GLU A 769 -25.92 23.91 20.20
C GLU A 769 -25.18 22.88 21.07
N MET A 770 -25.41 22.91 22.39
CA MET A 770 -24.74 22.00 23.32
C MET A 770 -25.17 20.56 23.05
N GLY A 771 -24.22 19.63 22.98
CA GLY A 771 -24.49 18.22 22.69
C GLY A 771 -24.50 17.86 21.20
N ILE A 772 -24.60 18.83 20.29
CA ILE A 772 -24.45 18.62 18.85
C ILE A 772 -22.96 18.66 18.49
N THR A 773 -22.46 17.58 17.91
CA THR A 773 -21.05 17.45 17.50
C THR A 773 -20.83 17.81 16.04
N LYS A 774 -21.84 17.62 15.19
CA LYS A 774 -21.80 17.83 13.75
C LYS A 774 -23.09 18.48 13.27
N ARG A 775 -22.94 19.42 12.32
CA ARG A 775 -24.07 20.05 11.64
C ARG A 775 -23.72 20.25 10.18
N TYR A 776 -24.63 19.87 9.28
CA TYR A 776 -24.44 20.02 7.84
C TYR A 776 -25.63 20.75 7.22
N ARG A 777 -25.35 21.61 6.26
CA ARG A 777 -26.35 22.20 5.35
C ARG A 777 -26.19 21.57 3.98
N ILE A 778 -27.30 21.10 3.45
CA ILE A 778 -27.47 20.62 2.08
C ILE A 778 -28.35 21.63 1.37
N SER A 779 -27.88 22.18 0.25
CA SER A 779 -28.58 23.24 -0.49
C SER A 779 -28.84 22.87 -1.93
N GLY A 780 -29.83 23.52 -2.55
CA GLY A 780 -30.18 23.32 -3.97
C GLY A 780 -31.04 22.09 -4.24
N LEU A 781 -31.73 21.58 -3.21
CA LEU A 781 -32.57 20.40 -3.31
C LEU A 781 -33.88 20.71 -4.07
N GLN A 782 -34.31 19.78 -4.91
CA GLN A 782 -35.50 19.89 -5.76
C GLN A 782 -36.25 18.56 -5.71
N ASN A 783 -37.28 18.48 -4.86
CA ASN A 783 -38.04 17.26 -4.59
C ASN A 783 -37.13 16.03 -4.35
N ALA A 784 -36.03 16.24 -3.62
CA ALA A 784 -34.97 15.28 -3.48
C ALA A 784 -35.28 14.24 -2.39
N THR A 785 -34.70 13.05 -2.55
CA THR A 785 -34.49 12.12 -1.42
C THR A 785 -33.05 12.24 -0.94
N VAL A 786 -32.85 12.54 0.34
CA VAL A 786 -31.55 12.76 0.96
C VAL A 786 -31.27 11.64 1.96
N ARG A 787 -30.14 10.95 1.80
CA ARG A 787 -29.67 9.88 2.68
C ARG A 787 -28.46 10.38 3.48
N ILE A 788 -28.53 10.31 4.80
CA ILE A 788 -27.56 10.90 5.73
C ILE A 788 -26.93 9.82 6.60
N TYR A 789 -25.61 9.80 6.64
CA TYR A 789 -24.76 8.84 7.37
C TYR A 789 -24.10 9.50 8.59
N PRO A 790 -24.84 9.66 9.70
CA PRO A 790 -24.26 10.14 10.95
C PRO A 790 -23.27 9.12 11.52
N HIS A 791 -22.53 9.48 12.57
CA HIS A 791 -21.67 8.51 13.25
C HIS A 791 -22.46 7.27 13.72
N GLU A 792 -21.80 6.12 13.82
CA GLU A 792 -22.43 4.82 14.07
C GLU A 792 -23.18 4.76 15.41
N ASP A 793 -22.77 5.57 16.39
CA ASP A 793 -23.35 5.69 17.72
C ASP A 793 -24.62 6.55 17.78
N ILE A 794 -24.91 7.33 16.73
CA ILE A 794 -26.04 8.25 16.72
C ILE A 794 -27.37 7.51 16.59
N SER A 795 -28.24 7.71 17.56
CA SER A 795 -29.62 7.20 17.59
C SER A 795 -30.60 8.15 16.87
N PRO A 796 -31.80 7.68 16.48
CA PRO A 796 -32.84 8.56 15.94
C PRO A 796 -33.16 9.75 16.84
N GLU A 797 -33.12 9.59 18.16
CA GLU A 797 -33.45 10.63 19.14
C GLU A 797 -32.41 11.76 19.18
N GLN A 798 -31.17 11.46 18.83
CA GLN A 798 -30.05 12.41 18.75
C GLN A 798 -29.97 13.11 17.39
N PHE A 799 -30.65 12.58 16.37
CA PHE A 799 -30.61 13.13 15.02
C PHE A 799 -31.71 14.19 14.82
N ASN A 800 -31.30 15.32 14.24
CA ASN A 800 -32.19 16.43 13.95
C ASN A 800 -32.13 16.79 12.47
N ALA A 801 -33.29 17.08 11.88
CA ALA A 801 -33.44 17.52 10.50
C ALA A 801 -34.38 18.74 10.41
N TYR A 802 -33.94 19.78 9.71
CA TYR A 802 -34.65 21.05 9.56
C TYR A 802 -34.70 21.48 8.09
N LEU A 803 -35.88 21.71 7.56
CA LEU A 803 -36.14 22.16 6.19
C LEU A 803 -36.32 23.68 6.15
N ASN A 804 -35.58 24.34 5.25
CA ASN A 804 -35.64 25.79 4.98
C ASN A 804 -35.53 26.64 6.26
N ALA A 805 -34.77 26.14 7.23
CA ALA A 805 -34.59 26.76 8.54
C ALA A 805 -33.30 27.58 8.61
N ASN A 806 -33.41 28.79 9.15
CA ASN A 806 -32.27 29.65 9.44
C ASN A 806 -31.80 29.47 10.89
N TYR A 807 -30.55 29.84 11.18
CA TYR A 807 -30.06 29.95 12.55
C TYR A 807 -30.99 30.85 13.38
N PRO A 808 -31.40 30.46 14.61
CA PRO A 808 -30.90 29.35 15.42
C PRO A 808 -31.73 28.05 15.33
N TRP A 809 -32.33 27.74 14.18
CA TRP A 809 -33.02 26.47 13.87
C TRP A 809 -34.19 26.10 14.79
N ARG A 810 -34.95 27.10 15.23
CA ARG A 810 -36.13 26.91 16.10
C ARG A 810 -37.38 26.40 15.38
N GLN A 811 -37.39 26.46 14.06
CA GLN A 811 -38.53 26.12 13.21
C GLN A 811 -38.06 25.25 12.05
N GLY A 812 -39.00 24.68 11.29
CA GLY A 812 -38.70 23.89 10.10
C GLY A 812 -38.30 22.44 10.38
N ARG A 813 -38.48 21.92 11.60
CA ARG A 813 -38.22 20.50 11.88
C ARG A 813 -39.07 19.62 10.96
N ILE A 814 -38.42 18.67 10.30
CA ILE A 814 -39.04 17.74 9.37
C ILE A 814 -38.88 16.30 9.86
N ALA A 815 -39.84 15.45 9.51
CA ALA A 815 -39.75 14.02 9.79
C ALA A 815 -38.64 13.37 8.95
N PHE A 816 -38.03 12.33 9.51
CA PHE A 816 -37.08 11.45 8.84
C PHE A 816 -37.39 10.01 9.25
N LYS A 817 -36.85 9.05 8.50
CA LYS A 817 -36.97 7.63 8.81
C LYS A 817 -35.61 6.94 8.80
N ALA A 818 -35.51 5.79 9.47
CA ALA A 818 -34.38 4.91 9.30
C ALA A 818 -34.28 4.47 7.82
N GLY A 819 -33.05 4.40 7.33
CA GLY A 819 -32.76 3.96 5.97
C GLY A 819 -32.79 2.45 5.82
N ASP A 820 -32.71 2.01 4.56
CA ASP A 820 -32.61 0.60 4.21
C ASP A 820 -31.27 0.00 4.71
N GLU A 821 -31.34 -1.04 5.53
CA GLU A 821 -30.16 -1.68 6.13
C GLU A 821 -29.16 -2.25 5.11
N ARG A 822 -29.59 -2.45 3.85
CA ARG A 822 -28.72 -2.89 2.75
C ARG A 822 -27.67 -1.85 2.35
N PHE A 823 -27.88 -0.59 2.71
CA PHE A 823 -26.93 0.51 2.47
C PHE A 823 -26.19 0.95 3.73
N GLY A 824 -26.33 0.20 4.83
CA GLY A 824 -25.78 0.56 6.13
C GLY A 824 -26.69 1.49 6.93
N LYS A 825 -26.26 1.80 8.16
CA LYS A 825 -27.05 2.63 9.08
C LYS A 825 -27.11 4.07 8.56
N HIS A 826 -28.29 4.57 8.21
CA HIS A 826 -28.47 5.94 7.75
C HIS A 826 -29.89 6.44 8.03
N PHE A 827 -30.12 7.74 7.85
CA PHE A 827 -31.44 8.36 7.88
C PHE A 827 -31.85 8.86 6.51
N VAL A 828 -33.15 8.92 6.25
CA VAL A 828 -33.72 9.35 4.97
C VAL A 828 -34.73 10.47 5.21
N VAL A 829 -34.60 11.53 4.41
CA VAL A 829 -35.59 12.62 4.29
C VAL A 829 -36.04 12.68 2.83
N GLU A 830 -37.34 12.62 2.58
CA GLU A 830 -37.94 12.54 1.24
C GLU A 830 -38.72 13.81 0.90
N GLY A 831 -38.88 14.09 -0.40
CA GLY A 831 -39.69 15.21 -0.89
C GLY A 831 -39.09 16.59 -0.55
N VAL A 832 -37.77 16.70 -0.48
CA VAL A 832 -37.09 17.89 0.05
C VAL A 832 -36.83 18.92 -1.06
N THR A 833 -37.30 20.15 -0.87
CA THR A 833 -37.04 21.29 -1.78
C THR A 833 -36.48 22.48 -1.00
N GLY A 834 -35.38 23.06 -1.50
CA GLY A 834 -34.65 24.15 -0.88
C GLY A 834 -33.42 23.66 -0.11
N ASP A 835 -33.36 24.00 1.17
CA ASP A 835 -32.21 23.71 2.05
C ASP A 835 -32.60 22.75 3.17
N LEU A 836 -31.79 21.71 3.38
CA LEU A 836 -31.90 20.79 4.50
C LEU A 836 -30.71 21.00 5.45
N VAL A 837 -30.97 21.24 6.72
CA VAL A 837 -29.95 21.25 7.77
C VAL A 837 -30.12 19.99 8.63
N VAL A 838 -29.07 19.21 8.79
CA VAL A 838 -29.03 18.03 9.66
C VAL A 838 -27.99 18.20 10.76
N ALA A 839 -28.27 17.69 11.96
CA ALA A 839 -27.40 17.85 13.12
C ALA A 839 -27.48 16.65 14.08
N TRP A 840 -26.35 16.31 14.71
CA TRP A 840 -26.24 15.29 15.76
C TRP A 840 -25.01 15.50 16.63
#